data_AF-A0A2V8FGS8-F1
#
_entry.id   AF-A0A2V8FGS8-F1
#
_cell.length_a   1.000
_cell.length_b   1.000
_cell.length_c   1.000
_cell.angle_alpha   90.00
_cell.angle_beta   90.00
_cell.angle_gamma   90.00
#
_symmetry.space_group_name_H-M   'P 1'
#
loop_
_entity.id
_entity.type
_entity.pdbx_description
1 polymer ?
#
loop_
_entity_poly.entity_id
_entity_poly.type
_entity_poly.pdbx_seq_one_letter_code
_entity_poly.pdbx_strand_id
1 'polypeptide(L)'
;MLLYRIAVVVTTSTALVWITSAAAPTVAGGTPLLADAMACDLAQYKSSPGLAAAMDQNVLAVAWTGQNGSEMRARYAIDGGQPIVRDLAVRRTGGQWVTLGQNLTPEYRVVSGIRRMSTQQADPLKAAGVELTPDVIARNRWYAFWDAPLVMKPGREIIGPPRRESDIKRASSSFHTTSCSVKTDGAALEVTFPGLSMGIFSGDLRFTAYRGTNLLRMDALAKTNDEWIAYKYDAGLKGFSTGLTPRVAWRDTGGQPQHYEFGGVIQNTSAPVKAQNRLLVAEGKGASLGTFTPPHTFFFTREVDTNLGYVWYRKDSATTFGIGIRQADAEETPQYADNFALFNAPPGTVQHMGVYFYASPDSAEGTRQAVLRFTHGDEFKPLPGYKTFVNHFHLRFTERLRASGSFDTPMQDLAAMKALGLNIIGLSDFHGDMHPNDPGPLRFKDQKDYFETTRRASDTDFLVTPWEEPSAYFGGHYNIIFPKRNVYWSKVRQPGQPFTEIDPMYGKVYHTGDAADVQQMMDAEGAYWYHAHPRTKGTTGYPDLIFDKPYVKNDRYLGVAFKPGMGMDLSEAKICEWRCFDSTDTMNNLYTGSGLKPKYIIADIDTYRKGPEDDTYANFPVNYLKLARTPRADDDVSPVLAALRDGHFFVTTGEILITNYSIAGTGATRSIGADVEWTFPLSFVEVVWGDGKKVDRQMISATDLGAFGTKHFAIPFDATGKSWVRFAVWDTAGNGAFVQPAWLNAPRTTTDEGAQRKQ
;
A
#
# COMPACT_ATOMS: atom_id res chain seq x y z
N MET A 1 -76.96 -10.45 -44.47
CA MET A 1 -76.89 -9.13 -45.12
C MET A 1 -75.65 -9.15 -46.02
N LEU A 2 -75.84 -9.53 -47.28
CA LEU A 2 -75.88 -8.64 -48.46
C LEU A 2 -74.45 -8.21 -48.88
N LEU A 3 -73.78 -9.03 -49.70
CA LEU A 3 -73.66 -8.96 -51.19
C LEU A 3 -72.36 -8.21 -51.60
N TYR A 4 -71.33 -8.90 -52.14
CA TYR A 4 -71.03 -9.12 -53.59
C TYR A 4 -70.33 -7.87 -54.23
N ARG A 5 -69.28 -7.89 -55.07
CA ARG A 5 -68.83 -8.72 -56.22
C ARG A 5 -67.35 -8.37 -56.54
N ILE A 6 -66.45 -9.31 -56.84
CA ILE A 6 -66.06 -9.87 -58.19
C ILE A 6 -65.41 -8.81 -59.11
N ALA A 7 -64.36 -9.03 -59.92
CA ALA A 7 -63.29 -10.02 -60.08
C ALA A 7 -62.49 -9.64 -61.37
N VAL A 8 -61.44 -10.42 -61.64
CA VAL A 8 -60.91 -10.84 -62.97
C VAL A 8 -59.60 -10.21 -63.46
N VAL A 9 -58.69 -11.14 -63.73
CA VAL A 9 -57.36 -11.12 -64.34
C VAL A 9 -57.43 -10.99 -65.86
N VAL A 10 -56.52 -10.23 -66.50
CA VAL A 10 -55.97 -10.55 -67.82
C VAL A 10 -54.50 -10.09 -67.90
N THR A 11 -53.63 -11.00 -68.35
CA THR A 11 -52.22 -10.83 -68.75
C THR A 11 -52.07 -10.15 -70.10
N THR A 12 -51.10 -9.25 -70.26
CA THR A 12 -50.41 -9.00 -71.55
C THR A 12 -48.97 -8.51 -71.32
N SER A 13 -48.05 -9.13 -72.06
CA SER A 13 -46.63 -8.81 -72.16
C SER A 13 -46.39 -7.62 -73.10
N THR A 14 -45.50 -6.69 -72.72
CA THR A 14 -44.78 -5.83 -73.66
C THR A 14 -43.43 -5.46 -73.06
N ALA A 15 -42.36 -5.83 -73.78
CA ALA A 15 -40.99 -5.44 -73.50
C ALA A 15 -40.78 -3.96 -73.86
N LEU A 16 -40.17 -3.19 -72.96
CA LEU A 16 -39.53 -1.92 -73.31
C LEU A 16 -38.12 -1.91 -72.73
N VAL A 17 -37.15 -1.92 -73.64
CA VAL A 17 -35.72 -1.72 -73.39
C VAL A 17 -35.49 -0.26 -73.01
N TRP A 18 -34.97 -0.03 -71.81
CA TRP A 18 -34.39 1.25 -71.42
C TRP A 18 -32.90 1.04 -71.14
N ILE A 19 -32.09 1.49 -72.10
CA ILE A 19 -30.66 1.74 -71.92
C ILE A 19 -30.54 2.87 -70.91
N THR A 20 -29.99 2.58 -69.73
CA THR A 20 -29.53 3.62 -68.80
C THR A 20 -28.09 3.33 -68.41
N SER A 21 -27.28 4.34 -68.71
CA SER A 21 -25.85 4.47 -68.58
C SER A 21 -25.33 4.18 -67.17
N ALA A 22 -24.24 3.43 -67.13
CA ALA A 22 -23.44 3.19 -65.94
C ALA A 22 -22.94 4.50 -65.32
N ALA A 23 -23.37 4.77 -64.09
CA ALA A 23 -22.70 5.68 -63.17
C ALA A 23 -22.30 4.84 -61.96
N ALA A 24 -21.03 4.43 -61.92
CA ALA A 24 -20.44 3.80 -60.75
C ALA A 24 -20.46 4.80 -59.59
N PRO A 25 -20.97 4.43 -58.40
CA PRO A 25 -20.75 5.25 -57.22
C PRO A 25 -19.25 5.17 -56.90
N THR A 26 -18.55 6.28 -57.05
CA THR A 26 -17.24 6.49 -56.44
C THR A 26 -17.43 6.47 -54.93
N VAL A 27 -17.34 5.28 -54.35
CA VAL A 27 -17.05 5.12 -52.93
C VAL A 27 -15.69 5.76 -52.74
N ALA A 28 -15.67 6.94 -52.12
CA ALA A 28 -14.44 7.47 -51.54
C ALA A 28 -13.99 6.45 -50.49
N GLY A 29 -13.09 5.56 -50.91
CA GLY A 29 -12.41 4.65 -50.03
C GLY A 29 -11.65 5.50 -49.02
N GLY A 30 -12.19 5.60 -47.81
CA GLY A 30 -11.36 5.91 -46.66
C GLY A 30 -10.22 4.89 -46.70
N THR A 31 -9.00 5.38 -46.83
CA THR A 31 -7.80 4.57 -46.62
C THR A 31 -8.02 3.79 -45.32
N PRO A 32 -8.03 2.45 -45.33
CA PRO A 32 -7.92 1.74 -44.07
C PRO A 32 -6.61 2.23 -43.47
N LEU A 33 -6.66 2.75 -42.23
CA LEU A 33 -5.47 2.93 -41.42
C LEU A 33 -4.84 1.53 -41.32
N LEU A 34 -3.88 1.25 -42.21
CA LEU A 34 -3.06 0.06 -42.15
C LEU A 34 -2.28 0.21 -40.84
N ALA A 35 -2.65 -0.61 -39.85
CA ALA A 35 -1.85 -0.76 -38.65
C ALA A 35 -0.41 -1.05 -39.10
N ASP A 36 0.57 -0.41 -38.46
CA ASP A 36 1.97 -0.69 -38.71
C ASP A 36 2.22 -2.20 -38.60
N ALA A 37 3.19 -2.72 -39.36
CA ALA A 37 3.57 -4.12 -39.28
C ALA A 37 4.11 -4.42 -37.87
N MET A 38 3.23 -4.85 -36.96
CA MET A 38 3.60 -5.21 -35.60
C MET A 38 4.14 -6.64 -35.60
N ALA A 39 5.41 -6.78 -35.25
CA ALA A 39 6.01 -8.05 -34.90
C ALA A 39 6.18 -8.13 -33.37
N CYS A 40 5.89 -9.30 -32.80
CA CYS A 40 6.12 -9.55 -31.39
C CYS A 40 7.11 -10.69 -31.19
N ASP A 41 8.13 -10.48 -30.37
CA ASP A 41 9.05 -11.52 -29.93
C ASP A 41 8.34 -12.48 -28.96
N LEU A 42 8.22 -13.75 -29.36
CA LEU A 42 7.60 -14.82 -28.56
C LEU A 42 8.64 -15.77 -27.96
N ALA A 43 9.94 -15.45 -27.98
CA ALA A 43 10.99 -16.36 -27.51
C ALA A 43 10.84 -16.75 -26.03
N GLN A 44 10.27 -15.88 -25.20
CA GLN A 44 10.00 -16.14 -23.78
C GLN A 44 8.54 -16.53 -23.49
N TYR A 45 7.71 -16.62 -24.52
CA TYR A 45 6.34 -17.08 -24.39
C TYR A 45 6.31 -18.62 -24.33
N LYS A 46 5.62 -19.13 -23.32
CA LYS A 46 5.30 -20.55 -23.17
C LYS A 46 3.79 -20.69 -23.13
N SER A 47 3.23 -21.36 -24.13
CA SER A 47 1.81 -21.67 -24.17
C SER A 47 1.43 -22.55 -22.97
N SER A 48 0.31 -22.26 -22.34
CA SER A 48 -0.25 -23.12 -21.29
C SER A 48 -1.78 -23.07 -21.31
N PRO A 49 -2.46 -24.11 -20.80
CA PRO A 49 -3.92 -24.09 -20.69
C PRO A 49 -4.41 -22.85 -19.94
N GLY A 50 -5.40 -22.17 -20.52
CA GLY A 50 -6.00 -20.97 -19.97
C GLY A 50 -5.14 -19.70 -20.04
N LEU A 51 -4.02 -19.72 -20.79
CA LEU A 51 -3.18 -18.55 -21.01
C LEU A 51 -2.48 -18.66 -22.37
N ALA A 52 -2.97 -17.92 -23.36
CA ALA A 52 -2.53 -18.03 -24.74
C ALA A 52 -2.25 -16.66 -25.36
N ALA A 53 -1.21 -16.61 -26.19
CA ALA A 53 -0.89 -15.50 -27.08
C ALA A 53 -0.70 -16.02 -28.51
N ALA A 54 -1.24 -15.28 -29.49
CA ALA A 54 -1.09 -15.58 -30.91
C ALA A 54 -1.05 -14.28 -31.73
N MET A 55 -0.19 -14.26 -32.75
CA MET A 55 -0.17 -13.20 -33.75
C MET A 55 -1.19 -13.51 -34.86
N ASP A 56 -2.01 -12.52 -35.21
CA ASP A 56 -2.97 -12.57 -36.31
C ASP A 56 -2.97 -11.22 -37.03
N GLN A 57 -2.55 -11.18 -38.31
CA GLN A 57 -2.57 -9.99 -39.18
C GLN A 57 -2.12 -8.69 -38.48
N ASN A 58 -0.90 -8.67 -37.92
CA ASN A 58 -0.31 -7.53 -37.18
C ASN A 58 -1.03 -7.17 -35.86
N VAL A 59 -1.83 -8.08 -35.30
CA VAL A 59 -2.49 -7.94 -34.01
C VAL A 59 -2.06 -9.10 -33.12
N LEU A 60 -1.64 -8.79 -31.89
CA LEU A 60 -1.35 -9.80 -30.88
C LEU A 60 -2.63 -10.06 -30.09
N ALA A 61 -3.21 -11.25 -30.24
CA ALA A 61 -4.33 -11.70 -29.44
C ALA A 61 -3.82 -12.43 -28.20
N VAL A 62 -4.17 -11.91 -27.02
CA VAL A 62 -3.99 -12.56 -25.72
C VAL A 62 -5.34 -12.98 -25.19
N ALA A 63 -5.46 -14.25 -24.81
CA ALA A 63 -6.65 -14.79 -24.16
C ALA A 63 -6.27 -15.54 -22.90
N TRP A 64 -7.05 -15.38 -21.85
CA TRP A 64 -6.82 -16.09 -20.59
C TRP A 64 -8.14 -16.47 -19.91
N THR A 65 -8.06 -17.54 -19.12
CA THR A 65 -9.16 -17.97 -18.26
C THR A 65 -9.19 -17.06 -17.04
N GLY A 66 -10.34 -16.45 -16.80
CA GLY A 66 -10.61 -15.63 -15.63
C GLY A 66 -11.23 -16.42 -14.48
N GLN A 67 -11.84 -15.71 -13.52
CA GLN A 67 -12.56 -16.32 -12.40
C GLN A 67 -14.03 -16.62 -12.75
N ASN A 68 -14.64 -17.52 -12.00
CA ASN A 68 -16.08 -17.88 -12.10
C ASN A 68 -16.52 -18.27 -13.53
N GLY A 69 -15.68 -18.99 -14.26
CA GLY A 69 -15.97 -19.38 -15.64
C GLY A 69 -16.00 -18.19 -16.61
N SER A 70 -15.28 -17.11 -16.31
CA SER A 70 -15.06 -16.02 -17.27
C SER A 70 -13.91 -16.36 -18.21
N GLU A 71 -13.99 -15.88 -19.44
CA GLU A 71 -12.89 -15.88 -20.40
C GLU A 71 -12.63 -14.46 -20.85
N MET A 72 -11.36 -14.11 -20.95
CA MET A 72 -10.89 -12.77 -21.23
C MET A 72 -10.10 -12.75 -22.53
N ARG A 73 -10.20 -11.64 -23.26
CA ARG A 73 -9.37 -11.38 -24.44
C ARG A 73 -8.96 -9.92 -24.50
N ALA A 74 -7.67 -9.69 -24.71
CA ALA A 74 -7.13 -8.41 -25.13
C ALA A 74 -6.43 -8.60 -26.48
N ARG A 75 -6.75 -7.76 -27.46
CA ARG A 75 -6.02 -7.70 -28.72
C ARG A 75 -5.21 -6.41 -28.76
N TYR A 76 -3.91 -6.52 -28.96
CA TYR A 76 -2.99 -5.38 -29.01
C TYR A 76 -2.51 -5.11 -30.44
N ALA A 77 -2.28 -3.84 -30.74
CA ALA A 77 -1.72 -3.39 -32.01
C ALA A 77 -0.84 -2.15 -31.79
N ILE A 78 -0.12 -1.74 -32.83
CA ILE A 78 0.59 -0.45 -32.89
C ILE A 78 -0.07 0.40 -33.99
N ASP A 79 -0.34 1.67 -33.68
CA ASP A 79 -0.91 2.65 -34.60
C ASP A 79 -0.05 3.91 -34.60
N GLY A 80 0.74 4.12 -35.66
CA GLY A 80 1.63 5.29 -35.76
C GLY A 80 2.66 5.38 -34.63
N GLY A 81 3.20 4.22 -34.21
CA GLY A 81 4.13 4.11 -33.08
C GLY A 81 3.48 4.04 -31.69
N GLN A 82 2.15 4.19 -31.59
CA GLN A 82 1.39 4.12 -30.33
C GLN A 82 0.87 2.71 -30.07
N PRO A 83 1.23 2.04 -28.96
CA PRO A 83 0.55 0.83 -28.52
C PRO A 83 -0.92 1.12 -28.22
N ILE A 84 -1.82 0.27 -28.71
CA ILE A 84 -3.26 0.35 -28.45
C ILE A 84 -3.82 -1.01 -28.05
N VAL A 85 -4.89 -0.99 -27.25
CA VAL A 85 -5.76 -2.14 -27.04
C VAL A 85 -6.85 -2.09 -28.10
N ARG A 86 -6.65 -2.84 -29.20
CA ARG A 86 -7.57 -2.92 -30.35
C ARG A 86 -8.98 -3.32 -29.91
N ASP A 87 -9.08 -4.31 -29.01
CA ASP A 87 -10.28 -4.55 -28.20
C ASP A 87 -9.93 -5.26 -26.89
N LEU A 88 -10.71 -4.94 -25.87
CA LEU A 88 -10.80 -5.66 -24.62
C LEU A 88 -12.19 -6.29 -24.54
N ALA A 89 -12.27 -7.61 -24.37
CA ALA A 89 -13.53 -8.34 -24.37
C ALA A 89 -13.57 -9.41 -23.27
N VAL A 90 -14.79 -9.70 -22.83
CA VAL A 90 -15.09 -10.69 -21.80
C VAL A 90 -16.28 -11.55 -22.23
N ARG A 91 -16.31 -12.79 -21.78
CA ARG A 91 -17.50 -13.64 -21.84
C ARG A 91 -17.57 -14.57 -20.65
N ARG A 92 -18.75 -15.13 -20.40
CA ARG A 92 -18.86 -16.38 -19.63
C ARG A 92 -18.50 -17.54 -20.56
N THR A 93 -17.93 -18.62 -20.02
CA THR A 93 -17.55 -19.82 -20.78
C THR A 93 -18.73 -20.32 -21.63
N GLY A 94 -18.47 -20.56 -22.92
CA GLY A 94 -19.50 -20.94 -23.91
C GLY A 94 -20.45 -19.80 -24.34
N GLY A 95 -20.34 -18.61 -23.76
CA GLY A 95 -21.13 -17.44 -24.11
C GLY A 95 -20.58 -16.64 -25.29
N GLN A 96 -21.29 -15.57 -25.64
CA GLN A 96 -20.86 -14.60 -26.64
C GLN A 96 -19.84 -13.63 -26.05
N TRP A 97 -18.86 -13.21 -26.87
CA TRP A 97 -17.91 -12.16 -26.51
C TRP A 97 -18.63 -10.81 -26.40
N VAL A 98 -18.45 -10.13 -25.28
CA VAL A 98 -18.90 -8.76 -25.06
C VAL A 98 -17.68 -7.85 -25.02
N THR A 99 -17.64 -6.88 -25.93
CA THR A 99 -16.55 -5.90 -26.01
C THR A 99 -16.75 -4.80 -24.96
N LEU A 100 -15.71 -4.51 -24.18
CA LEU A 100 -15.67 -3.46 -23.16
C LEU A 100 -15.09 -2.15 -23.70
N GLY A 101 -14.22 -2.23 -24.70
CA GLY A 101 -13.62 -1.08 -25.35
C GLY A 101 -12.89 -1.47 -26.64
N GLN A 102 -12.74 -0.51 -27.53
CA GLN A 102 -12.10 -0.68 -28.84
C GLN A 102 -11.14 0.47 -29.10
N ASN A 103 -9.99 0.16 -29.69
CA ASN A 103 -8.93 1.13 -30.00
C ASN A 103 -8.56 2.00 -28.78
N LEU A 104 -8.48 1.39 -27.60
CA LEU A 104 -8.16 2.12 -26.37
C LEU A 104 -6.67 2.49 -26.37
N THR A 105 -6.37 3.72 -25.99
CA THR A 105 -5.00 4.21 -25.91
C THR A 105 -4.55 4.32 -24.45
N PRO A 106 -3.41 3.74 -24.07
CA PRO A 106 -2.73 4.00 -22.80
C PRO A 106 -2.41 5.47 -22.63
N GLU A 107 -2.69 6.02 -21.46
CA GLU A 107 -2.34 7.39 -21.09
C GLU A 107 -1.65 7.38 -19.73
N TYR A 108 -0.43 7.91 -19.67
CA TYR A 108 0.26 8.22 -18.43
C TYR A 108 0.60 9.71 -18.36
N ARG A 109 0.60 10.25 -17.15
CA ARG A 109 1.10 11.59 -16.85
C ARG A 109 2.02 11.52 -15.65
N VAL A 110 3.18 12.16 -15.74
CA VAL A 110 4.13 12.24 -14.64
C VAL A 110 4.35 13.70 -14.28
N VAL A 111 4.39 13.98 -12.98
CA VAL A 111 4.87 15.25 -12.45
C VAL A 111 6.06 14.93 -11.57
N SER A 112 7.18 15.58 -11.84
CA SER A 112 8.42 15.41 -11.09
C SER A 112 8.90 16.73 -10.51
N GLY A 113 9.59 16.64 -9.39
CA GLY A 113 10.28 17.74 -8.71
C GLY A 113 11.61 17.29 -8.14
N ILE A 114 12.38 18.25 -7.60
CA ILE A 114 13.69 17.98 -7.01
C ILE A 114 13.55 17.73 -5.51
N ARG A 115 14.03 16.56 -5.08
CA ARG A 115 14.09 16.05 -3.72
C ARG A 115 15.01 16.89 -2.85
N ARG A 116 14.55 17.22 -1.65
CA ARG A 116 15.29 17.99 -0.64
C ARG A 116 15.16 17.34 0.72
N MET A 117 16.01 17.76 1.64
CA MET A 117 15.99 17.31 3.03
C MET A 117 15.32 18.37 3.90
N SER A 118 14.47 18.00 4.84
CA SER A 118 13.88 18.96 5.80
C SER A 118 14.83 19.24 6.96
N THR A 119 14.66 20.38 7.63
CA THR A 119 15.36 20.65 8.91
C THR A 119 14.99 19.64 9.99
N GLN A 120 13.73 19.16 10.01
CA GLN A 120 13.31 18.12 10.95
C GLN A 120 14.13 16.81 10.80
N GLN A 121 14.50 16.42 9.58
CA GLN A 121 15.39 15.29 9.36
C GLN A 121 16.84 15.58 9.79
N ALA A 122 17.24 16.84 9.77
CA ALA A 122 18.60 17.26 10.05
C ALA A 122 18.87 17.39 11.55
N ASP A 123 17.89 17.84 12.32
CA ASP A 123 17.98 18.05 13.76
C ASP A 123 18.42 16.80 14.56
N PRO A 124 17.86 15.59 14.36
CA PRO A 124 18.34 14.39 15.07
C PRO A 124 19.80 14.04 14.75
N LEU A 125 20.26 14.31 13.52
CA LEU A 125 21.67 14.11 13.14
C LEU A 125 22.58 15.11 13.84
N LYS A 126 22.22 16.41 13.83
CA LYS A 126 22.97 17.45 14.54
C LYS A 126 23.02 17.19 16.03
N ALA A 127 21.91 16.78 16.64
CA ALA A 127 21.84 16.43 18.05
C ALA A 127 22.76 15.24 18.41
N ALA A 128 22.97 14.32 17.47
CA ALA A 128 23.93 13.23 17.60
C ALA A 128 25.39 13.60 17.27
N GLY A 129 25.67 14.88 16.97
CA GLY A 129 27.01 15.36 16.59
C GLY A 129 27.44 15.00 15.16
N VAL A 130 26.51 14.57 14.30
CA VAL A 130 26.79 14.28 12.89
C VAL A 130 26.88 15.59 12.11
N GLU A 131 28.02 15.84 11.47
CA GLU A 131 28.20 16.98 10.57
C GLU A 131 27.36 16.81 9.29
N LEU A 132 26.61 17.85 8.90
CA LEU A 132 25.79 17.84 7.70
C LEU A 132 26.61 18.16 6.44
N THR A 133 27.53 17.26 6.10
CA THR A 133 28.30 17.35 4.85
C THR A 133 27.39 17.16 3.63
N PRO A 134 27.83 17.56 2.42
CA PRO A 134 27.08 17.30 1.19
C PRO A 134 26.66 15.85 1.02
N ASP A 135 27.53 14.89 1.37
CA ASP A 135 27.24 13.45 1.27
C ASP A 135 26.17 12.99 2.26
N VAL A 136 26.17 13.52 3.49
CA VAL A 136 25.12 13.25 4.48
C VAL A 136 23.77 13.78 3.98
N ILE A 137 23.73 14.99 3.41
CA ILE A 137 22.50 15.56 2.84
C ILE A 137 22.05 14.78 1.60
N ALA A 138 23.00 14.36 0.74
CA ALA A 138 22.74 13.55 -0.44
C ALA A 138 22.11 12.21 -0.04
N ARG A 139 22.67 11.50 0.94
CA ARG A 139 22.09 10.24 1.42
C ARG A 139 20.70 10.44 2.04
N ASN A 140 20.55 11.42 2.93
CA ASN A 140 19.33 11.53 3.75
C ASN A 140 18.13 12.13 3.04
N ARG A 141 18.33 12.87 1.93
CA ARG A 141 17.20 13.40 1.17
C ARG A 141 16.37 12.30 0.49
N TRP A 142 16.93 11.12 0.22
CA TRP A 142 16.13 9.97 -0.26
C TRP A 142 15.12 9.47 0.78
N TYR A 143 15.30 9.79 2.07
CA TYR A 143 14.39 9.39 3.14
C TYR A 143 13.40 10.52 3.50
N ALA A 144 13.12 11.44 2.57
CA ALA A 144 12.27 12.59 2.85
C ALA A 144 10.83 12.20 3.18
N PHE A 145 10.26 12.96 4.11
CA PHE A 145 8.85 12.91 4.50
C PHE A 145 8.20 14.30 4.42
N TRP A 146 8.91 15.31 4.95
CA TRP A 146 8.57 16.72 4.87
C TRP A 146 9.30 17.39 3.72
N ASP A 147 9.01 16.91 2.54
CA ASP A 147 9.42 17.54 1.30
C ASP A 147 8.18 17.51 0.41
N ALA A 148 7.64 18.64 -0.02
CA ALA A 148 6.50 18.65 -0.94
C ALA A 148 6.96 19.24 -2.28
N PRO A 149 7.73 18.53 -3.13
CA PRO A 149 8.48 19.09 -4.26
C PRO A 149 7.69 19.97 -5.23
N LEU A 150 6.36 19.82 -5.27
CA LEU A 150 5.45 20.57 -6.14
C LEU A 150 4.91 21.86 -5.50
N VAL A 151 5.16 22.08 -4.21
CA VAL A 151 4.75 23.27 -3.45
C VAL A 151 5.86 24.32 -3.48
N MET A 152 5.60 25.47 -4.08
CA MET A 152 6.60 26.53 -4.28
C MET A 152 6.93 27.31 -3.01
N LYS A 153 5.96 27.47 -2.12
CA LYS A 153 6.10 28.16 -0.83
C LYS A 153 5.83 27.18 0.30
N PRO A 154 6.76 26.25 0.58
CA PRO A 154 6.58 25.36 1.71
C PRO A 154 6.58 26.15 3.02
N GLY A 155 5.82 25.69 4.00
CA GLY A 155 5.81 26.25 5.36
C GLY A 155 7.03 25.85 6.18
N ARG A 156 7.61 24.69 5.90
CA ARG A 156 8.80 24.14 6.55
C ARG A 156 10.09 24.54 5.83
N GLU A 157 11.12 24.75 6.63
CA GLU A 157 12.48 25.01 6.14
C GLU A 157 13.09 23.73 5.55
N ILE A 158 13.73 23.89 4.39
CA ILE A 158 14.36 22.81 3.61
C ILE A 158 15.84 23.10 3.39
N ILE A 159 16.65 22.06 3.46
CA ILE A 159 18.08 22.05 3.19
C ILE A 159 18.28 21.59 1.74
N GLY A 160 18.87 22.46 0.93
CA GLY A 160 19.11 22.25 -0.49
C GLY A 160 18.99 23.56 -1.28
N PRO A 161 19.10 23.51 -2.62
CA PRO A 161 18.93 24.70 -3.45
C PRO A 161 17.50 25.26 -3.31
N PRO A 162 17.28 26.59 -3.41
CA PRO A 162 15.94 27.16 -3.41
C PRO A 162 15.03 26.51 -4.46
N ARG A 163 13.73 26.42 -4.17
CA ARG A 163 12.73 25.91 -5.11
C ARG A 163 12.54 26.89 -6.25
N ARG A 164 12.46 26.38 -7.48
CA ARG A 164 12.14 27.16 -8.68
C ARG A 164 11.03 26.46 -9.45
N GLU A 165 10.20 27.21 -10.17
CA GLU A 165 9.16 26.61 -11.03
C GLU A 165 9.76 25.66 -12.07
N SER A 166 10.98 25.95 -12.54
CA SER A 166 11.72 25.10 -13.47
C SER A 166 12.15 23.75 -12.88
N ASP A 167 12.07 23.57 -11.55
CA ASP A 167 12.30 22.28 -10.91
C ASP A 167 11.11 21.33 -11.13
N ILE A 168 9.91 21.85 -11.44
CA ILE A 168 8.69 21.06 -11.64
C ILE A 168 8.53 20.74 -13.12
N LYS A 169 8.70 19.47 -13.49
CA LYS A 169 8.52 18.99 -14.87
C LYS A 169 7.24 18.17 -14.97
N ARG A 170 6.38 18.54 -15.92
CA ARG A 170 5.12 17.83 -16.24
C ARG A 170 5.25 17.20 -17.62
N ALA A 171 4.89 15.94 -17.75
CA ALA A 171 4.94 15.23 -19.02
C ALA A 171 3.77 14.26 -19.16
N SER A 172 3.34 14.05 -20.40
CA SER A 172 2.43 12.97 -20.78
C SER A 172 3.21 11.90 -21.56
N SER A 173 2.71 10.67 -21.56
CA SER A 173 3.31 9.58 -22.34
C SER A 173 3.27 9.86 -23.83
N SER A 174 4.40 9.67 -24.49
CA SER A 174 4.52 9.44 -25.93
C SER A 174 5.18 8.09 -26.18
N PHE A 175 4.94 7.54 -27.37
CA PHE A 175 5.41 6.22 -27.74
C PHE A 175 6.05 6.25 -29.13
N HIS A 176 7.18 5.56 -29.25
CA HIS A 176 7.85 5.28 -30.51
C HIS A 176 8.09 3.77 -30.61
N THR A 177 6.99 3.02 -30.56
CA THR A 177 7.00 1.55 -30.52
C THR A 177 6.90 0.98 -31.94
N THR A 178 7.74 0.02 -32.27
CA THR A 178 7.69 -0.69 -33.58
C THR A 178 7.45 -2.19 -33.43
N SER A 179 7.55 -2.73 -32.22
CA SER A 179 7.42 -4.15 -31.92
C SER A 179 6.91 -4.36 -30.49
N CYS A 180 6.64 -5.61 -30.16
CA CYS A 180 6.37 -6.02 -28.78
C CYS A 180 7.16 -7.27 -28.39
N SER A 181 7.14 -7.65 -27.12
CA SER A 181 7.62 -8.95 -26.65
C SER A 181 6.60 -9.58 -25.72
N VAL A 182 6.55 -10.92 -25.72
CA VAL A 182 5.63 -11.71 -24.89
C VAL A 182 6.42 -12.67 -24.02
N LYS A 183 6.14 -12.66 -22.73
CA LYS A 183 6.74 -13.54 -21.74
C LYS A 183 5.65 -14.24 -20.93
N THR A 184 5.82 -15.53 -20.72
CA THR A 184 5.05 -16.27 -19.71
C THR A 184 5.87 -16.32 -18.42
N ASP A 185 5.30 -15.83 -17.32
CA ASP A 185 5.90 -15.87 -15.98
C ASP A 185 4.92 -16.53 -15.01
N GLY A 186 5.12 -17.83 -14.80
CA GLY A 186 4.21 -18.68 -14.05
C GLY A 186 2.77 -18.64 -14.57
N ALA A 187 1.85 -18.11 -13.78
CA ALA A 187 0.44 -17.94 -14.12
C ALA A 187 0.12 -16.60 -14.81
N ALA A 188 1.13 -15.77 -15.11
CA ALA A 188 0.98 -14.48 -15.78
C ALA A 188 1.53 -14.50 -17.22
N LEU A 189 0.94 -13.66 -18.07
CA LEU A 189 1.43 -13.37 -19.42
C LEU A 189 1.65 -11.86 -19.54
N GLU A 190 2.90 -11.51 -19.81
CA GLU A 190 3.37 -10.14 -19.93
C GLU A 190 3.54 -9.79 -21.42
N VAL A 191 2.91 -8.70 -21.87
CA VAL A 191 3.13 -8.11 -23.19
C VAL A 191 3.81 -6.76 -23.00
N THR A 192 5.03 -6.62 -23.51
CA THR A 192 5.85 -5.40 -23.35
C THR A 192 6.02 -4.67 -24.68
N PHE A 193 5.80 -3.36 -24.66
CA PHE A 193 5.94 -2.44 -25.78
C PHE A 193 7.06 -1.43 -25.46
N PRO A 194 8.23 -1.54 -26.10
CA PRO A 194 9.31 -0.58 -25.89
C PRO A 194 9.03 0.80 -26.47
N GLY A 195 9.76 1.81 -26.01
CA GLY A 195 9.75 3.15 -26.60
C GLY A 195 8.79 4.14 -25.94
N LEU A 196 8.42 3.90 -24.67
CA LEU A 196 7.72 4.86 -23.83
C LEU A 196 8.66 6.01 -23.45
N SER A 197 8.16 7.25 -23.55
CA SER A 197 8.82 8.45 -23.03
C SER A 197 7.82 9.32 -22.26
N MET A 198 8.24 9.85 -21.11
CA MET A 198 7.44 10.69 -20.21
C MET A 198 8.32 11.75 -19.56
N GLY A 199 8.71 12.77 -20.32
CA GLY A 199 9.59 13.83 -19.83
C GLY A 199 10.98 13.29 -19.54
N ILE A 200 11.38 13.27 -18.26
CA ILE A 200 12.69 12.75 -17.82
C ILE A 200 12.75 11.22 -17.72
N PHE A 201 11.60 10.55 -17.91
CA PHE A 201 11.49 9.10 -17.86
C PHE A 201 11.47 8.50 -19.26
N SER A 202 12.15 7.36 -19.42
CA SER A 202 12.11 6.54 -20.63
C SER A 202 12.06 5.06 -20.25
N GLY A 203 11.41 4.25 -21.07
CA GLY A 203 11.30 2.81 -20.84
C GLY A 203 10.22 2.15 -21.68
N ASP A 204 9.43 1.29 -21.05
CA ASP A 204 8.47 0.42 -21.72
C ASP A 204 7.07 0.53 -21.12
N LEU A 205 6.06 0.17 -21.91
CA LEU A 205 4.71 -0.12 -21.43
C LEU A 205 4.51 -1.62 -21.37
N ARG A 206 4.00 -2.12 -20.24
CA ARG A 206 3.66 -3.54 -20.08
C ARG A 206 2.20 -3.73 -19.75
N PHE A 207 1.57 -4.73 -20.36
CA PHE A 207 0.32 -5.30 -19.91
C PHE A 207 0.56 -6.69 -19.32
N THR A 208 -0.05 -6.98 -18.18
CA THR A 208 0.06 -8.29 -17.52
C THR A 208 -1.32 -8.87 -17.29
N ALA A 209 -1.60 -10.00 -17.93
CA ALA A 209 -2.80 -10.80 -17.72
C ALA A 209 -2.51 -11.94 -16.75
N TYR A 210 -3.43 -12.22 -15.83
CA TYR A 210 -3.25 -13.23 -14.78
C TYR A 210 -4.26 -14.35 -14.94
N ARG A 211 -3.80 -15.57 -15.20
CA ARG A 211 -4.68 -16.75 -15.29
C ARG A 211 -5.39 -16.99 -13.95
N GLY A 212 -6.68 -17.32 -14.02
CA GLY A 212 -7.54 -17.58 -12.86
C GLY A 212 -8.23 -16.34 -12.30
N THR A 213 -8.00 -15.16 -12.88
CA THR A 213 -8.65 -13.90 -12.47
C THR A 213 -8.94 -13.01 -13.67
N ASN A 214 -9.90 -12.09 -13.55
CA ASN A 214 -10.20 -11.13 -14.62
C ASN A 214 -9.36 -9.85 -14.51
N LEU A 215 -8.29 -9.87 -13.70
CA LEU A 215 -7.34 -8.77 -13.60
C LEU A 215 -6.51 -8.63 -14.88
N LEU A 216 -6.34 -7.37 -15.29
CA LEU A 216 -5.34 -6.92 -16.25
C LEU A 216 -4.60 -5.75 -15.61
N ARG A 217 -3.27 -5.85 -15.50
CA ARG A 217 -2.43 -4.75 -15.03
C ARG A 217 -1.79 -4.04 -16.23
N MET A 218 -1.66 -2.73 -16.12
CA MET A 218 -0.87 -1.92 -17.04
C MET A 218 0.20 -1.17 -16.25
N ASP A 219 1.46 -1.28 -16.68
CA ASP A 219 2.60 -0.63 -16.06
C ASP A 219 3.36 0.24 -17.07
N ALA A 220 3.71 1.45 -16.66
CA ALA A 220 4.86 2.12 -17.24
C ALA A 220 6.10 1.68 -16.46
N LEU A 221 7.01 0.98 -17.13
CA LEU A 221 8.29 0.51 -16.61
C LEU A 221 9.36 1.49 -17.07
N ALA A 222 9.61 2.53 -16.28
CA ALA A 222 10.41 3.66 -16.75
C ALA A 222 11.48 4.08 -15.74
N LYS A 223 12.61 4.54 -16.26
CA LYS A 223 13.73 5.04 -15.46
C LYS A 223 14.11 6.45 -15.86
N THR A 224 14.77 7.15 -14.95
CA THR A 224 15.44 8.42 -15.20
C THR A 224 16.88 8.33 -14.74
N ASN A 225 17.76 9.15 -15.31
CA ASN A 225 19.14 9.32 -14.83
C ASN A 225 19.32 10.66 -14.12
N ASP A 226 18.28 11.51 -14.08
CA ASP A 226 18.32 12.75 -13.31
C ASP A 226 18.45 12.39 -11.82
N GLU A 227 19.33 13.10 -11.11
CA GLU A 227 19.50 12.89 -9.68
C GLU A 227 18.40 13.58 -8.87
N TRP A 228 18.15 13.05 -7.67
CA TRP A 228 17.29 13.68 -6.67
C TRP A 228 15.86 13.88 -7.17
N ILE A 229 15.32 12.95 -7.95
CA ILE A 229 13.96 13.05 -8.46
C ILE A 229 12.96 12.51 -7.45
N ALA A 230 11.91 13.30 -7.23
CA ALA A 230 10.68 12.88 -6.60
C ALA A 230 9.52 13.01 -7.61
N TYR A 231 8.62 12.05 -7.69
CA TYR A 231 7.57 12.05 -8.71
C TYR A 231 6.25 11.41 -8.28
N LYS A 232 5.16 11.86 -8.92
CA LYS A 232 3.85 11.21 -8.94
C LYS A 232 3.47 10.82 -10.35
N TYR A 233 2.52 9.91 -10.49
CA TYR A 233 1.94 9.55 -11.77
C TYR A 233 0.42 9.43 -11.73
N ASP A 234 -0.17 9.68 -12.90
CA ASP A 234 -1.54 9.31 -13.25
C ASP A 234 -1.46 8.29 -14.39
N ALA A 235 -2.41 7.35 -14.45
CA ALA A 235 -2.43 6.28 -15.45
C ALA A 235 -3.86 5.93 -15.84
N GLY A 236 -4.09 5.53 -17.10
CA GLY A 236 -5.43 5.15 -17.55
C GLY A 236 -5.49 4.72 -19.01
N LEU A 237 -6.72 4.48 -19.46
CA LEU A 237 -7.06 4.20 -20.85
C LEU A 237 -8.04 5.26 -21.35
N LYS A 238 -7.87 5.72 -22.58
CA LYS A 238 -8.78 6.66 -23.27
C LYS A 238 -9.31 6.07 -24.56
N GLY A 239 -10.37 6.67 -25.09
CA GLY A 239 -11.03 6.24 -26.33
C GLY A 239 -12.21 5.29 -26.14
N PHE A 240 -12.70 5.12 -24.91
CA PHE A 240 -13.94 4.37 -24.66
C PHE A 240 -15.11 5.05 -25.37
N SER A 241 -15.97 4.26 -26.02
CA SER A 241 -17.14 4.76 -26.73
C SER A 241 -18.33 4.91 -25.77
N THR A 242 -18.95 6.09 -25.76
CA THR A 242 -20.21 6.32 -25.01
C THR A 242 -21.39 5.52 -25.58
N GLY A 243 -21.28 4.96 -26.78
CA GLY A 243 -22.27 4.02 -27.33
C GLY A 243 -22.10 2.59 -26.80
N LEU A 244 -20.87 2.19 -26.47
CA LEU A 244 -20.54 0.84 -26.00
C LEU A 244 -20.60 0.73 -24.47
N THR A 245 -19.98 1.69 -23.80
CA THR A 245 -19.91 1.84 -22.34
C THR A 245 -20.47 3.21 -21.94
N PRO A 246 -21.81 3.38 -21.93
CA PRO A 246 -22.45 4.69 -21.86
C PRO A 246 -22.27 5.43 -20.53
N ARG A 247 -21.77 4.76 -19.48
CA ARG A 247 -21.61 5.40 -18.18
C ARG A 247 -20.42 4.88 -17.39
N VAL A 248 -20.00 5.71 -16.44
CA VAL A 248 -19.15 5.30 -15.32
C VAL A 248 -19.96 5.34 -14.02
N ALA A 249 -19.64 4.47 -13.07
CA ALA A 249 -20.29 4.38 -11.77
C ALA A 249 -19.25 4.20 -10.64
N TRP A 250 -19.55 4.71 -9.45
CA TRP A 250 -18.72 4.61 -8.25
C TRP A 250 -19.57 4.69 -6.97
N ARG A 251 -18.93 4.54 -5.81
CA ARG A 251 -19.51 4.86 -4.50
C ARG A 251 -18.88 6.14 -4.00
N ASP A 252 -19.68 7.14 -3.62
CA ASP A 252 -19.12 8.34 -2.97
C ASP A 252 -18.56 8.01 -1.58
N THR A 253 -17.96 8.99 -0.91
CA THR A 253 -17.38 8.81 0.43
C THR A 253 -18.41 8.47 1.50
N GLY A 254 -19.71 8.64 1.24
CA GLY A 254 -20.80 8.17 2.10
C GLY A 254 -21.32 6.78 1.74
N GLY A 255 -20.70 6.10 0.76
CA GLY A 255 -21.10 4.78 0.27
C GLY A 255 -22.31 4.78 -0.67
N GLN A 256 -22.82 5.95 -1.08
CA GLN A 256 -23.97 6.02 -1.97
C GLN A 256 -23.57 5.79 -3.43
N PRO A 257 -24.39 5.08 -4.23
CA PRO A 257 -24.06 4.84 -5.62
C PRO A 257 -24.20 6.12 -6.43
N GLN A 258 -23.18 6.40 -7.24
CA GLN A 258 -23.10 7.54 -8.14
C GLN A 258 -22.81 7.06 -9.57
N HIS A 259 -23.20 7.85 -10.57
CA HIS A 259 -22.90 7.57 -11.96
C HIS A 259 -22.79 8.85 -12.82
N TYR A 260 -22.16 8.72 -13.98
CA TYR A 260 -22.06 9.78 -14.99
C TYR A 260 -22.23 9.19 -16.39
N GLU A 261 -23.20 9.70 -17.15
CA GLU A 261 -23.60 9.19 -18.49
C GLU A 261 -23.08 10.06 -19.64
N PHE A 262 -22.08 10.92 -19.39
CA PHE A 262 -21.44 11.74 -20.41
C PHE A 262 -22.38 12.67 -21.20
N GLY A 263 -23.51 13.09 -20.63
CA GLY A 263 -24.42 14.09 -21.23
C GLY A 263 -23.90 15.54 -21.22
N GLY A 264 -22.84 15.83 -20.46
CA GLY A 264 -22.27 17.18 -20.33
C GLY A 264 -21.34 17.60 -21.47
N VAL A 265 -20.67 18.75 -21.30
CA VAL A 265 -19.68 19.26 -22.27
C VAL A 265 -18.39 18.42 -22.29
N ILE A 266 -17.61 18.55 -23.36
CA ILE A 266 -16.27 17.96 -23.47
C ILE A 266 -15.37 18.56 -22.37
N GLN A 267 -14.54 17.73 -21.76
CA GLN A 267 -13.69 18.12 -20.63
C GLN A 267 -12.23 18.32 -21.10
N ASN A 268 -11.65 19.46 -20.75
CA ASN A 268 -10.25 19.78 -21.06
C ASN A 268 -9.26 19.21 -20.02
N THR A 269 -9.76 18.75 -18.88
CA THR A 269 -9.00 18.13 -17.80
C THR A 269 -9.75 16.91 -17.28
N SER A 270 -9.03 15.96 -16.68
CA SER A 270 -9.66 14.82 -16.03
C SER A 270 -10.47 15.29 -14.81
N ALA A 271 -11.65 14.73 -14.59
CA ALA A 271 -12.47 14.96 -13.41
C ALA A 271 -12.08 13.97 -12.30
N PRO A 272 -11.44 14.42 -11.22
CA PRO A 272 -11.15 13.57 -10.07
C PRO A 272 -12.43 13.15 -9.36
N VAL A 273 -12.48 11.90 -8.91
CA VAL A 273 -13.61 11.35 -8.18
C VAL A 273 -13.13 10.86 -6.81
N LYS A 274 -13.68 11.46 -5.74
CA LYS A 274 -13.54 10.98 -4.35
C LYS A 274 -14.43 9.75 -4.16
N ALA A 275 -13.99 8.64 -4.75
CA ALA A 275 -14.68 7.37 -4.67
C ALA A 275 -14.22 6.60 -3.42
N GLN A 276 -15.16 6.00 -2.69
CA GLN A 276 -14.85 4.96 -1.72
C GLN A 276 -14.13 3.80 -2.43
N ASN A 277 -13.17 3.18 -1.74
CA ASN A 277 -12.36 2.06 -2.24
C ASN A 277 -11.52 2.37 -3.50
N ARG A 278 -11.36 3.65 -3.86
CA ARG A 278 -10.47 4.09 -4.97
C ARG A 278 -10.86 3.43 -6.31
N LEU A 279 -12.16 3.24 -6.54
CA LEU A 279 -12.68 2.41 -7.63
C LEU A 279 -13.71 3.14 -8.49
N LEU A 280 -13.49 3.11 -9.81
CA LEU A 280 -14.42 3.57 -10.83
C LEU A 280 -14.75 2.40 -11.77
N VAL A 281 -16.02 2.26 -12.17
CA VAL A 281 -16.45 1.19 -13.06
C VAL A 281 -17.10 1.76 -14.30
N ALA A 282 -16.54 1.50 -15.49
CA ALA A 282 -17.19 1.78 -16.76
C ALA A 282 -18.15 0.63 -17.10
N GLU A 283 -19.42 0.94 -17.36
CA GLU A 283 -20.44 -0.07 -17.58
C GLU A 283 -21.01 0.00 -18.99
N GLY A 284 -21.05 -1.16 -19.65
CA GLY A 284 -21.64 -1.37 -20.97
C GLY A 284 -22.84 -2.31 -20.94
N LYS A 285 -23.36 -2.63 -22.12
CA LYS A 285 -24.48 -3.57 -22.25
C LYS A 285 -24.00 -5.01 -22.06
N GLY A 286 -24.11 -5.52 -20.83
CA GLY A 286 -23.81 -6.91 -20.48
C GLY A 286 -22.38 -7.20 -20.05
N ALA A 287 -21.57 -6.16 -19.81
CA ALA A 287 -20.24 -6.27 -19.23
C ALA A 287 -19.81 -4.91 -18.65
N SER A 288 -18.82 -4.92 -17.77
CA SER A 288 -18.24 -3.72 -17.19
C SER A 288 -16.74 -3.88 -16.89
N LEU A 289 -16.06 -2.74 -16.70
CA LEU A 289 -14.62 -2.66 -16.47
C LEU A 289 -14.35 -1.79 -15.23
N GLY A 290 -13.88 -2.41 -14.15
CA GLY A 290 -13.38 -1.70 -12.97
C GLY A 290 -11.98 -1.17 -13.22
N THR A 291 -11.68 0.02 -12.70
CA THR A 291 -10.36 0.67 -12.74
C THR A 291 -10.01 1.12 -11.33
N PHE A 292 -8.85 0.69 -10.84
CA PHE A 292 -8.42 0.93 -9.45
C PHE A 292 -6.90 0.88 -9.30
N THR A 293 -6.42 1.38 -8.17
CA THR A 293 -5.00 1.49 -7.84
C THR A 293 -4.46 0.16 -7.28
N PRO A 294 -3.15 -0.11 -7.36
CA PRO A 294 -2.51 -0.97 -6.37
C PRO A 294 -2.90 -0.50 -4.95
N PRO A 295 -3.32 -1.38 -4.02
CA PRO A 295 -3.93 -0.94 -2.75
C PRO A 295 -2.98 -0.14 -1.85
N HIS A 296 -1.70 -0.52 -1.79
CA HIS A 296 -0.73 0.10 -0.88
C HIS A 296 0.43 0.79 -1.61
N THR A 297 0.95 0.18 -2.69
CA THR A 297 2.11 0.73 -3.43
C THR A 297 1.80 1.99 -4.24
N PHE A 298 0.52 2.34 -4.44
CA PHE A 298 0.12 3.59 -5.07
C PHE A 298 0.21 4.81 -4.13
N PHE A 299 0.35 4.58 -2.82
CA PHE A 299 0.26 5.64 -1.81
C PHE A 299 1.62 5.88 -1.16
N PHE A 300 2.13 7.10 -1.29
CA PHE A 300 3.17 7.58 -0.40
C PHE A 300 2.54 8.15 0.86
N THR A 301 3.22 7.99 1.98
CA THR A 301 2.65 8.33 3.28
C THR A 301 2.38 9.82 3.41
N ARG A 302 1.22 10.11 4.00
CA ARG A 302 0.88 11.41 4.56
C ARG A 302 0.60 11.32 6.08
N GLU A 303 0.38 12.47 6.70
CA GLU A 303 -0.05 12.67 8.08
C GLU A 303 -1.57 12.51 8.23
N VAL A 304 -2.30 12.58 7.12
CA VAL A 304 -3.74 12.38 7.04
C VAL A 304 -4.09 11.49 5.87
N ASP A 305 -5.20 10.75 6.00
CA ASP A 305 -5.64 9.75 5.03
C ASP A 305 -6.77 10.26 4.14
N THR A 306 -6.95 11.59 4.05
CA THR A 306 -8.02 12.24 3.28
C THR A 306 -8.11 11.67 1.88
N ASN A 307 -9.32 11.33 1.43
CA ASN A 307 -9.54 10.92 0.05
C ASN A 307 -9.37 12.11 -0.91
N LEU A 308 -8.24 12.14 -1.62
CA LEU A 308 -7.90 13.21 -2.57
C LEU A 308 -8.43 12.95 -3.99
N GLY A 309 -9.24 11.91 -4.19
CA GLY A 309 -9.85 11.54 -5.47
C GLY A 309 -8.92 10.73 -6.38
N TYR A 310 -8.71 9.46 -6.05
CA TYR A 310 -7.67 8.61 -6.66
C TYR A 310 -8.06 7.96 -8.00
N VAL A 311 -9.29 8.14 -8.44
CA VAL A 311 -9.78 7.72 -9.77
C VAL A 311 -10.32 8.93 -10.52
N TRP A 312 -10.36 8.84 -11.85
CA TRP A 312 -10.85 9.91 -12.70
C TRP A 312 -11.60 9.39 -13.93
N TYR A 313 -12.49 10.23 -14.46
CA TYR A 313 -13.02 10.11 -15.82
C TYR A 313 -12.77 11.40 -16.60
N ARG A 314 -12.79 11.34 -17.93
CA ARG A 314 -12.68 12.52 -18.80
C ARG A 314 -13.50 12.31 -20.08
N LYS A 315 -14.49 13.15 -20.35
CA LYS A 315 -15.18 13.19 -21.64
C LYS A 315 -14.26 13.83 -22.68
N ASP A 316 -13.68 13.02 -23.56
CA ASP A 316 -12.68 13.44 -24.55
C ASP A 316 -13.34 14.01 -25.83
N SER A 317 -14.54 13.55 -26.19
CA SER A 317 -15.28 14.04 -27.36
C SER A 317 -16.79 13.89 -27.18
N ALA A 318 -17.57 14.15 -28.24
CA ALA A 318 -19.01 13.88 -28.24
C ALA A 318 -19.34 12.41 -27.98
N THR A 319 -18.46 11.49 -28.38
CA THR A 319 -18.71 10.03 -28.37
C THR A 319 -17.64 9.22 -27.63
N THR A 320 -16.62 9.87 -27.07
CA THR A 320 -15.52 9.17 -26.39
C THR A 320 -15.14 9.74 -25.03
N PHE A 321 -14.60 8.88 -24.18
CA PHE A 321 -14.09 9.23 -22.86
C PHE A 321 -12.86 8.40 -22.46
N GLY A 322 -12.20 8.82 -21.39
CA GLY A 322 -11.14 8.08 -20.72
C GLY A 322 -11.42 7.89 -19.22
N ILE A 323 -10.77 6.88 -18.64
CA ILE A 323 -10.81 6.55 -17.21
C ILE A 323 -9.43 6.15 -16.72
N GLY A 324 -9.17 6.34 -15.44
CA GLY A 324 -7.88 5.97 -14.86
C GLY A 324 -7.78 6.23 -13.37
N ILE A 325 -6.56 6.09 -12.87
CA ILE A 325 -6.13 6.47 -11.53
C ILE A 325 -5.29 7.75 -11.56
N ARG A 326 -5.26 8.48 -10.46
CA ARG A 326 -4.44 9.69 -10.31
C ARG A 326 -3.94 9.88 -8.89
N GLN A 327 -2.85 10.61 -8.78
CA GLN A 327 -2.37 11.16 -7.51
C GLN A 327 -2.63 12.67 -7.47
N ALA A 328 -2.85 13.26 -6.29
CA ALA A 328 -2.97 14.71 -6.17
C ALA A 328 -1.63 15.42 -6.37
N ASP A 329 -1.66 16.71 -6.69
CA ASP A 329 -0.44 17.52 -6.80
C ASP A 329 -0.01 18.07 -5.43
N ALA A 330 -0.94 18.17 -4.48
CA ALA A 330 -0.73 18.65 -3.13
C ALA A 330 -1.83 18.10 -2.21
N GLU A 331 -1.61 18.27 -0.91
CA GLU A 331 -2.61 18.04 0.12
C GLU A 331 -3.71 19.11 0.08
N GLU A 332 -4.96 18.71 0.37
CA GLU A 332 -6.10 19.63 0.45
C GLU A 332 -6.14 20.34 1.80
N THR A 333 -5.65 19.68 2.86
CA THR A 333 -5.61 20.22 4.21
C THR A 333 -4.40 21.16 4.38
N PRO A 334 -4.58 22.49 4.51
CA PRO A 334 -3.45 23.44 4.47
C PRO A 334 -2.38 23.20 5.53
N GLN A 335 -2.76 22.67 6.70
CA GLN A 335 -1.84 22.31 7.78
C GLN A 335 -0.77 21.30 7.36
N TYR A 336 -1.08 20.44 6.39
CA TYR A 336 -0.22 19.34 5.95
C TYR A 336 0.31 19.56 4.52
N ALA A 337 0.28 20.79 4.00
CA ALA A 337 0.72 21.12 2.65
C ALA A 337 2.17 20.70 2.34
N ASP A 338 3.05 20.69 3.35
CA ASP A 338 4.46 20.29 3.22
C ASP A 338 4.67 18.77 3.26
N ASN A 339 3.64 17.99 3.56
CA ASN A 339 3.71 16.55 3.65
C ASN A 339 3.12 15.91 2.38
N PHE A 340 3.89 16.05 1.31
CA PHE A 340 3.55 15.49 0.02
C PHE A 340 4.81 15.02 -0.72
N ALA A 341 5.50 14.06 -0.09
CA ALA A 341 6.84 13.58 -0.47
C ALA A 341 6.93 13.05 -1.89
N LEU A 342 5.88 12.42 -2.42
CA LEU A 342 5.95 11.68 -3.68
C LEU A 342 6.95 10.50 -3.61
N PHE A 343 7.02 9.71 -4.69
CA PHE A 343 7.96 8.60 -4.80
C PHE A 343 9.38 9.08 -5.09
N ASN A 344 10.37 8.37 -4.56
CA ASN A 344 11.75 8.47 -5.02
C ASN A 344 11.91 7.85 -6.41
N ALA A 345 12.76 8.45 -7.25
CA ALA A 345 13.27 7.81 -8.46
C ALA A 345 14.81 7.89 -8.48
N PRO A 346 15.52 6.97 -7.80
CA PRO A 346 16.97 6.93 -7.86
C PRO A 346 17.47 6.69 -9.31
N PRO A 347 18.58 7.33 -9.72
CA PRO A 347 19.10 7.21 -11.08
C PRO A 347 19.28 5.77 -11.54
N GLY A 348 18.82 5.47 -12.75
CA GLY A 348 18.98 4.17 -13.40
C GLY A 348 18.05 3.06 -12.90
N THR A 349 17.26 3.30 -11.85
CA THR A 349 16.29 2.33 -11.33
C THR A 349 15.00 2.32 -12.14
N VAL A 350 14.43 1.14 -12.37
CA VAL A 350 13.16 1.00 -13.11
C VAL A 350 12.00 1.18 -12.14
N GLN A 351 11.24 2.24 -12.34
CA GLN A 351 10.04 2.53 -11.58
C GLN A 351 8.84 1.79 -12.17
N HIS A 352 8.08 1.09 -11.33
CA HIS A 352 6.90 0.31 -11.73
C HIS A 352 5.60 1.08 -11.48
N MET A 353 5.17 1.90 -12.45
CA MET A 353 3.97 2.76 -12.34
C MET A 353 2.72 2.01 -12.80
N GLY A 354 2.07 1.30 -11.88
CA GLY A 354 0.98 0.35 -12.17
C GLY A 354 -0.45 0.89 -12.00
N VAL A 355 -1.35 0.45 -12.88
CA VAL A 355 -2.81 0.58 -12.73
C VAL A 355 -3.49 -0.76 -13.01
N TYR A 356 -4.56 -1.07 -12.27
CA TYR A 356 -5.34 -2.28 -12.48
C TYR A 356 -6.66 -1.99 -13.18
N PHE A 357 -7.00 -2.90 -14.08
CA PHE A 357 -8.31 -3.06 -14.68
C PHE A 357 -8.89 -4.43 -14.32
N TYR A 358 -10.18 -4.50 -14.08
CA TYR A 358 -10.89 -5.73 -13.81
C TYR A 358 -12.12 -5.84 -14.71
N ALA A 359 -12.06 -6.75 -15.67
CA ALA A 359 -13.09 -6.89 -16.70
C ALA A 359 -14.13 -7.96 -16.30
N SER A 360 -15.41 -7.72 -16.53
CA SER A 360 -16.47 -8.55 -15.95
C SER A 360 -17.69 -8.67 -16.86
N PRO A 361 -18.32 -9.85 -16.97
CA PRO A 361 -19.61 -9.99 -17.65
C PRO A 361 -20.80 -9.52 -16.78
N ASP A 362 -20.54 -8.94 -15.60
CA ASP A 362 -21.55 -8.46 -14.67
C ASP A 362 -21.72 -6.93 -14.72
N SER A 363 -22.74 -6.43 -14.03
CA SER A 363 -23.03 -5.00 -13.86
C SER A 363 -21.93 -4.27 -13.10
N ALA A 364 -22.01 -2.94 -13.05
CA ALA A 364 -21.08 -2.11 -12.31
C ALA A 364 -20.95 -2.53 -10.85
N GLU A 365 -22.07 -2.82 -10.18
CA GLU A 365 -22.04 -3.26 -8.77
C GLU A 365 -21.45 -4.67 -8.63
N GLY A 366 -21.80 -5.62 -9.51
CA GLY A 366 -21.20 -6.96 -9.46
C GLY A 366 -19.69 -6.93 -9.64
N THR A 367 -19.22 -6.08 -10.53
CA THR A 367 -17.80 -5.81 -10.78
C THR A 367 -17.14 -5.10 -9.61
N ARG A 368 -17.81 -4.14 -9.00
CA ARG A 368 -17.35 -3.49 -7.77
C ARG A 368 -17.10 -4.52 -6.67
N GLN A 369 -18.08 -5.37 -6.40
CA GLN A 369 -17.96 -6.46 -5.42
C GLN A 369 -16.82 -7.42 -5.75
N ALA A 370 -16.60 -7.71 -7.04
CA ALA A 370 -15.50 -8.57 -7.45
C ALA A 370 -14.12 -7.95 -7.21
N VAL A 371 -13.97 -6.63 -7.43
CA VAL A 371 -12.75 -5.91 -7.10
C VAL A 371 -12.53 -5.85 -5.59
N LEU A 372 -13.57 -5.57 -4.81
CA LEU A 372 -13.46 -5.47 -3.35
C LEU A 372 -13.00 -6.76 -2.66
N ARG A 373 -13.22 -7.93 -3.26
CA ARG A 373 -12.68 -9.18 -2.71
C ARG A 373 -11.16 -9.16 -2.59
N PHE A 374 -10.45 -8.39 -3.42
CA PHE A 374 -8.99 -8.30 -3.35
C PHE A 374 -8.48 -7.66 -2.06
N THR A 375 -9.25 -6.78 -1.43
CA THR A 375 -8.89 -6.10 -0.17
C THR A 375 -9.81 -6.50 0.99
N HIS A 376 -10.55 -7.61 0.84
CA HIS A 376 -11.60 -8.03 1.77
C HIS A 376 -12.64 -6.93 2.06
N GLY A 377 -12.90 -6.03 1.12
CA GLY A 377 -13.80 -4.89 1.31
C GLY A 377 -13.15 -3.68 1.98
N ASP A 378 -11.82 -3.58 1.93
CA ASP A 378 -11.02 -2.63 2.73
C ASP A 378 -11.16 -2.88 4.25
N GLU A 379 -11.18 -4.16 4.63
CA GLU A 379 -11.28 -4.61 6.03
C GLU A 379 -10.21 -5.68 6.34
N PHE A 380 -9.62 -5.61 7.53
CA PHE A 380 -8.72 -6.66 8.00
C PHE A 380 -9.51 -7.88 8.47
N LYS A 381 -9.43 -8.97 7.69
CA LYS A 381 -10.14 -10.23 7.93
C LYS A 381 -9.87 -10.79 9.33
N PRO A 382 -10.90 -10.99 10.17
CA PRO A 382 -10.73 -11.66 11.47
C PRO A 382 -10.15 -13.08 11.33
N LEU A 383 -9.20 -13.42 12.19
CA LEU A 383 -8.54 -14.73 12.21
C LEU A 383 -8.70 -15.43 13.57
N PRO A 384 -9.12 -16.72 13.60
CA PRO A 384 -9.20 -17.48 14.85
C PRO A 384 -7.86 -17.52 15.58
N GLY A 385 -7.87 -17.22 16.89
CA GLY A 385 -6.66 -17.20 17.72
C GLY A 385 -5.80 -15.95 17.56
N TYR A 386 -6.23 -14.97 16.76
CA TYR A 386 -5.55 -13.70 16.57
C TYR A 386 -6.45 -12.50 16.89
N LYS A 387 -5.82 -11.38 17.22
CA LYS A 387 -6.45 -10.06 17.30
C LYS A 387 -5.64 -9.04 16.52
N THR A 388 -6.33 -8.19 15.77
CA THR A 388 -5.73 -7.13 14.98
C THR A 388 -5.30 -5.99 15.90
N PHE A 389 -4.08 -5.51 15.70
CA PHE A 389 -3.45 -4.49 16.52
C PHE A 389 -2.70 -3.52 15.64
N VAL A 390 -2.95 -2.22 15.86
CA VAL A 390 -2.23 -1.12 15.21
C VAL A 390 -2.06 -0.01 16.23
N ASN A 391 -0.96 0.72 16.20
CA ASN A 391 -0.76 1.87 17.08
C ASN A 391 -0.18 3.07 16.34
N HIS A 392 0.22 4.07 17.13
CA HIS A 392 0.84 5.29 16.65
C HIS A 392 -0.17 6.25 16.01
N PHE A 393 -1.18 6.64 16.79
CA PHE A 393 -2.18 7.62 16.37
C PHE A 393 -2.06 8.91 17.20
N HIS A 394 -1.96 10.05 16.50
CA HIS A 394 -1.92 11.40 17.06
C HIS A 394 -3.30 12.06 16.93
N LEU A 395 -4.31 11.50 17.60
CA LEU A 395 -5.71 11.93 17.42
C LEU A 395 -6.03 13.23 18.15
N ARG A 396 -5.15 13.68 19.07
CA ARG A 396 -5.46 14.71 20.07
C ARG A 396 -6.73 14.34 20.83
N PHE A 397 -6.81 13.07 21.23
CA PHE A 397 -8.07 12.42 21.59
C PHE A 397 -8.71 13.07 22.81
N THR A 398 -7.92 13.19 23.89
CA THR A 398 -8.35 13.77 25.17
C THR A 398 -8.72 15.25 25.04
N GLU A 399 -7.94 16.03 24.30
CA GLU A 399 -8.22 17.45 24.09
C GLU A 399 -9.55 17.68 23.36
N ARG A 400 -9.84 16.87 22.34
CA ARG A 400 -11.09 16.95 21.57
C ARG A 400 -12.29 16.55 22.43
N LEU A 401 -12.17 15.53 23.26
CA LEU A 401 -13.22 15.15 24.20
C LEU A 401 -13.47 16.24 25.25
N ARG A 402 -12.41 16.79 25.85
CA ARG A 402 -12.53 17.96 26.74
C ARG A 402 -13.22 19.14 26.05
N ALA A 403 -12.84 19.46 24.82
CA ALA A 403 -13.45 20.54 24.04
C ALA A 403 -14.93 20.28 23.72
N SER A 404 -15.35 19.02 23.60
CA SER A 404 -16.77 18.66 23.44
C SER A 404 -17.59 18.79 24.73
N GLY A 405 -16.93 18.93 25.89
CA GLY A 405 -17.58 18.97 27.20
C GLY A 405 -17.95 17.59 27.78
N SER A 406 -17.56 16.49 27.12
CA SER A 406 -17.84 15.12 27.58
C SER A 406 -16.75 14.14 27.17
N PHE A 407 -16.38 13.23 28.08
CA PHE A 407 -15.48 12.11 27.78
C PHE A 407 -16.18 10.95 27.06
N ASP A 408 -17.51 10.99 26.97
CA ASP A 408 -18.32 9.96 26.34
C ASP A 408 -18.78 10.35 24.91
N THR A 409 -18.30 11.49 24.38
CA THR A 409 -18.61 11.93 23.01
C THR A 409 -18.09 10.91 21.99
N PRO A 410 -18.94 10.33 21.12
CA PRO A 410 -18.49 9.42 20.09
C PRO A 410 -17.55 10.11 19.10
N MET A 411 -16.39 9.48 18.85
CA MET A 411 -15.37 10.01 17.95
C MET A 411 -15.41 9.24 16.64
N GLN A 412 -15.55 9.97 15.52
CA GLN A 412 -15.52 9.39 14.17
C GLN A 412 -14.25 8.58 13.91
N ASP A 413 -13.13 8.97 14.54
CA ASP A 413 -11.86 8.28 14.37
C ASP A 413 -11.95 6.81 14.79
N LEU A 414 -12.59 6.56 15.94
CA LEU A 414 -12.77 5.21 16.47
C LEU A 414 -13.78 4.40 15.65
N ALA A 415 -14.80 5.06 15.10
CA ALA A 415 -15.75 4.40 14.19
C ALA A 415 -15.07 3.94 12.90
N ALA A 416 -14.20 4.78 12.31
CA ALA A 416 -13.42 4.42 11.14
C ALA A 416 -12.45 3.26 11.44
N MET A 417 -11.76 3.29 12.58
CA MET A 417 -10.86 2.20 13.00
C MET A 417 -11.59 0.87 13.24
N LYS A 418 -12.78 0.90 13.84
CA LYS A 418 -13.63 -0.29 13.98
C LYS A 418 -14.08 -0.84 12.63
N ALA A 419 -14.43 0.03 11.68
CA ALA A 419 -14.84 -0.38 10.34
C ALA A 419 -13.73 -1.07 9.54
N LEU A 420 -12.45 -0.81 9.86
CA LEU A 420 -11.30 -1.53 9.31
C LEU A 420 -11.11 -2.94 9.91
N GLY A 421 -11.87 -3.32 10.94
CA GLY A 421 -11.69 -4.59 11.64
C GLY A 421 -10.55 -4.58 12.68
N LEU A 422 -10.19 -3.41 13.22
CA LEU A 422 -9.18 -3.30 14.29
C LEU A 422 -9.76 -3.69 15.66
N ASN A 423 -9.04 -4.53 16.43
CA ASN A 423 -9.43 -4.92 17.79
C ASN A 423 -8.69 -4.11 18.86
N ILE A 424 -7.43 -3.76 18.64
CA ILE A 424 -6.61 -3.04 19.61
C ILE A 424 -5.95 -1.87 18.90
N ILE A 425 -6.18 -0.66 19.42
CA ILE A 425 -5.47 0.54 18.98
C ILE A 425 -4.58 1.10 20.08
N GLY A 426 -3.38 1.53 19.70
CA GLY A 426 -2.51 2.34 20.56
C GLY A 426 -2.50 3.78 20.12
N LEU A 427 -3.04 4.65 20.97
CA LEU A 427 -2.79 6.08 20.82
C LEU A 427 -1.33 6.38 21.17
N SER A 428 -0.83 7.49 20.65
CA SER A 428 0.55 7.95 20.89
C SER A 428 0.61 9.46 21.13
N ASP A 429 -0.43 9.99 21.77
CA ASP A 429 -0.55 11.39 22.19
C ASP A 429 0.62 11.80 23.14
N PHE A 430 0.65 13.08 23.56
CA PHE A 430 1.81 13.77 24.16
C PHE A 430 2.95 14.05 23.16
N HIS A 431 2.58 14.22 21.89
CA HIS A 431 3.44 14.54 20.77
C HIS A 431 3.10 15.93 20.19
N GLY A 432 3.32 16.97 21.01
CA GLY A 432 2.99 18.36 20.68
C GLY A 432 1.56 18.80 21.08
N ASP A 433 0.77 17.88 21.62
CA ASP A 433 -0.54 18.10 22.25
C ASP A 433 -0.45 17.95 23.78
N MET A 434 -1.45 18.46 24.52
CA MET A 434 -1.48 18.51 25.98
C MET A 434 -0.24 19.23 26.57
N HIS A 435 0.20 18.91 27.79
CA HIS A 435 1.40 19.48 28.41
C HIS A 435 2.57 18.48 28.46
N PRO A 436 3.22 18.16 27.32
CA PRO A 436 4.22 17.09 27.27
C PRO A 436 5.53 17.44 27.98
N ASN A 437 5.85 18.74 28.09
CA ASN A 437 7.08 19.23 28.71
C ASN A 437 6.87 19.77 30.14
N ASP A 438 5.68 19.62 30.72
CA ASP A 438 5.43 20.00 32.12
C ASP A 438 6.03 18.95 33.07
N PRO A 439 6.68 19.37 34.18
CA PRO A 439 7.39 18.46 35.10
C PRO A 439 6.47 17.63 36.01
N GLY A 440 5.14 17.71 35.87
CA GLY A 440 4.21 16.89 36.62
C GLY A 440 2.83 17.53 36.82
N PRO A 441 2.71 18.74 37.41
CA PRO A 441 1.42 19.27 37.86
C PRO A 441 0.32 19.32 36.79
N LEU A 442 0.64 19.80 35.59
CA LEU A 442 -0.31 19.84 34.48
C LEU A 442 -0.32 18.50 33.72
N ARG A 443 0.86 17.91 33.52
CA ARG A 443 1.02 16.66 32.76
C ARG A 443 0.30 15.48 33.41
N PHE A 444 0.36 15.33 34.73
CA PHE A 444 -0.31 14.24 35.44
C PHE A 444 -1.83 14.39 35.43
N LYS A 445 -2.33 15.63 35.44
CA LYS A 445 -3.75 15.90 35.20
C LYS A 445 -4.17 15.47 33.79
N ASP A 446 -3.33 15.76 32.79
CA ASP A 446 -3.54 15.31 31.41
C ASP A 446 -3.50 13.79 31.28
N GLN A 447 -2.51 13.13 31.88
CA GLN A 447 -2.41 11.67 31.89
C GLN A 447 -3.63 11.03 32.56
N LYS A 448 -4.12 11.59 33.67
CA LYS A 448 -5.34 11.10 34.34
C LYS A 448 -6.55 11.14 33.41
N ASP A 449 -6.77 12.25 32.72
CA ASP A 449 -7.88 12.37 31.77
C ASP A 449 -7.67 11.48 30.54
N TYR A 450 -6.44 11.37 30.04
CA TYR A 450 -6.09 10.44 28.96
C TYR A 450 -6.35 8.99 29.32
N PHE A 451 -6.06 8.62 30.57
CA PHE A 451 -6.35 7.29 31.09
C PHE A 451 -7.86 7.06 31.26
N GLU A 452 -8.64 8.06 31.60
CA GLU A 452 -10.09 7.88 31.74
C GLU A 452 -10.80 7.88 30.39
N THR A 453 -10.44 8.78 29.47
CA THR A 453 -11.09 8.90 28.16
C THR A 453 -10.91 7.64 27.31
N THR A 454 -9.69 7.11 27.24
CA THR A 454 -9.45 5.89 26.45
C THR A 454 -10.00 4.64 27.13
N ARG A 455 -10.17 4.64 28.47
CA ARG A 455 -10.88 3.58 29.20
C ARG A 455 -12.36 3.56 28.81
N ARG A 456 -13.01 4.73 28.78
CA ARG A 456 -14.41 4.92 28.35
C ARG A 456 -14.64 4.59 26.88
N ALA A 457 -13.65 4.85 26.04
CA ALA A 457 -13.70 4.58 24.61
C ALA A 457 -13.53 3.09 24.24
N SER A 458 -13.07 2.27 25.20
CA SER A 458 -12.84 0.84 25.02
C SER A 458 -14.14 0.03 25.22
N ASP A 459 -14.20 -1.14 24.60
CA ASP A 459 -15.32 -2.08 24.59
C ASP A 459 -14.81 -3.53 24.62
N THR A 460 -15.71 -4.51 24.65
CA THR A 460 -15.41 -5.94 24.79
C THR A 460 -14.49 -6.49 23.70
N ASP A 461 -14.62 -6.02 22.45
CA ASP A 461 -13.78 -6.44 21.32
C ASP A 461 -13.04 -5.28 20.65
N PHE A 462 -12.93 -4.14 21.35
CA PHE A 462 -12.22 -2.96 20.87
C PHE A 462 -11.52 -2.23 22.02
N LEU A 463 -10.19 -2.31 22.07
CA LEU A 463 -9.39 -1.69 23.13
C LEU A 463 -8.67 -0.44 22.61
N VAL A 464 -8.82 0.68 23.32
CA VAL A 464 -8.02 1.90 23.11
C VAL A 464 -6.97 1.98 24.22
N THR A 465 -5.70 1.93 23.87
CA THR A 465 -4.58 1.97 24.83
C THR A 465 -3.90 3.35 24.85
N PRO A 466 -3.57 3.90 26.05
CA PRO A 466 -3.02 5.25 26.21
C PRO A 466 -1.49 5.23 26.19
N TRP A 467 -0.89 4.87 25.06
CA TRP A 467 0.57 4.91 24.91
C TRP A 467 1.04 6.27 24.43
N GLU A 468 2.35 6.47 24.34
CA GLU A 468 2.95 7.79 24.08
C GLU A 468 4.10 7.70 23.06
N GLU A 469 4.26 8.75 22.24
CA GLU A 469 5.50 9.04 21.48
C GLU A 469 6.24 10.22 22.14
N PRO A 470 7.00 9.99 23.23
CA PRO A 470 7.49 11.08 24.08
C PRO A 470 8.63 11.91 23.47
N SER A 471 9.32 11.42 22.44
CA SER A 471 10.46 12.08 21.78
C SER A 471 11.53 12.61 22.75
N ALA A 472 11.99 11.76 23.69
CA ALA A 472 13.00 12.15 24.66
C ALA A 472 14.00 11.04 25.00
N TYR A 473 15.26 11.41 25.19
CA TYR A 473 16.36 10.62 25.80
C TYR A 473 16.90 9.39 25.06
N PHE A 474 16.10 8.66 24.29
CA PHE A 474 16.56 7.48 23.54
C PHE A 474 17.00 7.77 22.10
N GLY A 475 16.88 9.02 21.65
CA GLY A 475 17.17 9.40 20.28
C GLY A 475 16.04 9.04 19.32
N GLY A 476 15.90 9.83 18.26
CA GLY A 476 14.77 9.71 17.34
C GLY A 476 13.41 9.89 18.00
N HIS A 477 12.35 9.48 17.31
CA HIS A 477 11.06 9.24 17.94
C HIS A 477 10.85 7.74 18.19
N TYR A 478 10.11 7.43 19.23
CA TYR A 478 9.79 6.06 19.62
C TYR A 478 8.45 6.01 20.34
N ASN A 479 7.80 4.86 20.26
CA ASN A 479 6.61 4.57 21.06
C ASN A 479 7.02 3.84 22.33
N ILE A 480 6.50 4.29 23.47
CA ILE A 480 6.62 3.59 24.77
C ILE A 480 5.27 3.00 25.15
N ILE A 481 5.27 1.71 25.48
CA ILE A 481 4.06 0.93 25.74
C ILE A 481 4.11 0.32 27.15
N PHE A 482 3.07 0.57 27.94
CA PHE A 482 2.97 0.13 29.32
C PHE A 482 1.96 -1.02 29.46
N PRO A 483 2.22 -2.02 30.34
CA PRO A 483 1.26 -3.08 30.65
C PRO A 483 0.08 -2.55 31.48
N LYS A 484 0.33 -1.54 32.32
CA LYS A 484 -0.68 -0.85 33.11
C LYS A 484 -1.04 0.47 32.47
N ARG A 485 -2.32 0.81 32.58
CA ARG A 485 -2.89 2.02 32.04
C ARG A 485 -2.39 3.29 32.72
N ASN A 486 -2.13 3.23 34.02
CA ASN A 486 -2.00 4.39 34.90
C ASN A 486 -0.56 4.66 35.37
N VAL A 487 0.40 4.62 34.45
CA VAL A 487 1.80 5.00 34.75
C VAL A 487 1.94 6.51 34.59
N TYR A 488 2.03 7.22 35.71
CA TYR A 488 2.23 8.67 35.71
C TYR A 488 3.71 9.02 35.64
N TRP A 489 4.10 9.79 34.62
CA TRP A 489 5.50 10.13 34.42
C TRP A 489 5.70 11.43 33.63
N SER A 490 6.71 12.23 33.99
CA SER A 490 7.15 13.40 33.23
C SER A 490 8.49 13.14 32.55
N LYS A 491 8.61 13.56 31.28
CA LYS A 491 9.89 13.57 30.55
C LYS A 491 10.77 14.78 30.89
N VAL A 492 10.51 15.42 32.02
CA VAL A 492 11.24 16.59 32.53
C VAL A 492 11.40 16.41 34.03
N ARG A 493 12.64 16.45 34.50
CA ARG A 493 13.01 16.38 35.91
C ARG A 493 13.72 17.68 36.31
N GLN A 494 13.11 18.41 37.24
CA GLN A 494 13.66 19.69 37.72
C GLN A 494 14.90 19.48 38.59
N PRO A 495 15.81 20.46 38.69
CA PRO A 495 16.93 20.40 39.62
C PRO A 495 16.46 20.13 41.05
N GLY A 496 17.02 19.08 41.68
CA GLY A 496 16.65 18.67 43.04
C GLY A 496 15.37 17.83 43.15
N GLN A 497 14.61 17.63 42.07
CA GLN A 497 13.42 16.78 42.06
C GLN A 497 13.84 15.29 42.13
N PRO A 498 13.22 14.48 43.02
CA PRO A 498 13.49 13.04 43.07
C PRO A 498 13.06 12.35 41.77
N PHE A 499 13.68 11.21 41.46
CA PHE A 499 13.30 10.39 40.30
C PHE A 499 11.86 9.85 40.44
N THR A 500 11.45 9.53 41.66
CA THR A 500 10.11 9.05 41.97
C THR A 500 9.64 9.63 43.31
N GLU A 501 8.35 9.89 43.41
CA GLU A 501 7.68 10.28 44.66
C GLU A 501 6.27 9.71 44.72
N ILE A 502 5.65 9.81 45.90
CA ILE A 502 4.23 9.48 46.08
C ILE A 502 3.47 10.80 46.05
N ASP A 503 2.89 11.10 44.90
CA ASP A 503 1.97 12.22 44.74
C ASP A 503 0.65 11.90 45.46
N PRO A 504 0.08 12.83 46.25
CA PRO A 504 -1.14 12.58 47.02
C PRO A 504 -2.38 12.31 46.16
N MET A 505 -2.40 12.72 44.90
CA MET A 505 -3.49 12.51 43.95
C MET A 505 -3.25 11.34 42.99
N TYR A 506 -2.03 11.19 42.49
CA TYR A 506 -1.70 10.24 41.41
C TYR A 506 -0.97 8.98 41.91
N GLY A 507 -0.58 8.94 43.17
CA GLY A 507 0.19 7.83 43.73
C GLY A 507 1.65 7.88 43.28
N LYS A 508 2.23 6.74 42.90
CA LYS A 508 3.63 6.71 42.45
C LYS A 508 3.76 7.43 41.11
N VAL A 509 4.63 8.43 41.07
CA VAL A 509 4.98 9.17 39.85
C VAL A 509 6.47 9.04 39.54
N TYR A 510 6.83 9.25 38.28
CA TYR A 510 8.21 9.27 37.80
C TYR A 510 8.57 10.62 37.15
N HIS A 511 9.79 11.08 37.37
CA HIS A 511 10.35 12.26 36.73
C HIS A 511 11.66 11.86 36.07
N THR A 512 11.66 11.72 34.75
CA THR A 512 12.85 11.28 34.00
C THR A 512 13.63 12.49 33.51
N GLY A 513 14.95 12.50 33.73
CA GLY A 513 15.86 13.55 33.25
C GLY A 513 16.83 13.10 32.16
N ASP A 514 16.99 11.78 31.96
CA ASP A 514 17.92 11.19 31.00
C ASP A 514 17.49 9.77 30.57
N ALA A 515 18.32 9.11 29.75
CA ALA A 515 18.06 7.75 29.27
C ALA A 515 18.07 6.69 30.38
N ALA A 516 18.88 6.87 31.43
CA ALA A 516 18.96 5.93 32.54
C ALA A 516 17.68 5.99 33.38
N ASP A 517 17.16 7.19 33.64
CA ASP A 517 15.89 7.39 34.33
C ASP A 517 14.72 6.74 33.55
N VAL A 518 14.63 6.94 32.23
CA VAL A 518 13.58 6.29 31.41
C VAL A 518 13.71 4.77 31.47
N GLN A 519 14.93 4.24 31.33
CA GLN A 519 15.17 2.80 31.43
C GLN A 519 14.76 2.26 32.81
N GLN A 520 15.12 2.94 33.89
CA GLN A 520 14.77 2.55 35.26
C GLN A 520 13.25 2.54 35.47
N MET A 521 12.52 3.51 34.91
CA MET A 521 11.05 3.54 34.94
C MET A 521 10.46 2.34 34.18
N MET A 522 10.94 2.09 32.96
CA MET A 522 10.47 0.95 32.16
C MET A 522 10.75 -0.38 32.86
N ASP A 523 11.88 -0.50 33.55
CA ASP A 523 12.24 -1.67 34.34
C ASP A 523 11.27 -1.88 35.52
N ALA A 524 10.91 -0.80 36.22
CA ALA A 524 9.97 -0.84 37.34
C ALA A 524 8.52 -1.13 36.92
N GLU A 525 8.09 -0.64 35.75
CA GLU A 525 6.70 -0.72 35.29
C GLU A 525 6.45 -1.81 34.24
N GLY A 526 7.49 -2.53 33.79
CA GLY A 526 7.33 -3.60 32.81
C GLY A 526 7.10 -3.11 31.37
N ALA A 527 7.49 -1.88 31.05
CA ALA A 527 7.25 -1.26 29.75
C ALA A 527 8.18 -1.80 28.65
N TYR A 528 7.75 -1.63 27.39
CA TYR A 528 8.53 -1.90 26.19
C TYR A 528 8.54 -0.66 25.28
N TRP A 529 9.45 -0.63 24.32
CA TRP A 529 9.52 0.47 23.37
C TRP A 529 10.14 0.06 22.03
N TYR A 530 9.87 0.84 20.98
CA TYR A 530 10.44 0.64 19.65
C TYR A 530 10.51 1.97 18.89
N HIS A 531 11.47 2.12 17.97
CA HIS A 531 11.59 3.35 17.19
C HIS A 531 10.44 3.49 16.20
N ALA A 532 9.82 4.66 16.20
CA ALA A 532 8.84 5.06 15.23
C ALA A 532 9.50 5.53 13.93
N HIS A 533 8.87 5.28 12.78
CA HIS A 533 9.31 5.73 11.45
C HIS A 533 10.85 5.75 11.26
N PRO A 534 11.54 4.59 11.34
CA PRO A 534 13.01 4.53 11.37
C PRO A 534 13.66 5.23 10.16
N ARG A 535 14.79 5.91 10.38
CA ARG A 535 15.60 6.55 9.33
C ARG A 535 14.89 7.67 8.53
N THR A 536 13.74 8.17 8.97
CA THR A 536 13.06 9.34 8.38
C THR A 536 12.52 10.28 9.47
N LYS A 537 11.95 11.43 9.09
CA LYS A 537 11.44 12.47 10.01
C LYS A 537 12.43 12.76 11.17
N GLY A 538 11.91 12.93 12.39
CA GLY A 538 12.67 13.08 13.62
C GLY A 538 13.46 11.83 14.04
N THR A 539 13.29 10.69 13.37
CA THR A 539 14.06 9.44 13.59
C THR A 539 15.16 9.24 12.53
N THR A 540 15.51 10.28 11.77
CA THR A 540 16.63 10.22 10.81
C THR A 540 17.94 9.89 11.52
N GLY A 541 18.66 8.86 11.04
CA GLY A 541 19.88 8.32 11.67
C GLY A 541 19.65 7.27 12.77
N TYR A 542 18.41 7.03 13.18
CA TYR A 542 18.07 6.06 14.23
C TYR A 542 17.32 4.85 13.65
N PRO A 543 17.51 3.64 14.23
CA PRO A 543 18.37 3.31 15.38
C PRO A 543 19.89 3.19 15.11
N ASP A 544 20.34 3.40 13.88
CA ASP A 544 21.72 3.13 13.45
C ASP A 544 22.80 3.78 14.33
N LEU A 545 22.58 5.03 14.78
CA LEU A 545 23.50 5.79 15.63
C LEU A 545 23.63 5.25 17.06
N ILE A 546 22.75 4.35 17.49
CA ILE A 546 22.66 3.89 18.88
C ILE A 546 22.63 2.36 19.02
N PHE A 547 23.00 1.62 17.97
CA PHE A 547 23.08 0.15 18.02
C PHE A 547 23.98 -0.38 19.13
N ASP A 548 24.98 0.39 19.55
CA ASP A 548 25.92 0.03 20.62
C ASP A 548 25.37 0.28 22.03
N LYS A 549 24.31 1.09 22.18
CA LYS A 549 23.86 1.60 23.48
C LYS A 549 23.15 0.53 24.34
N PRO A 550 23.31 0.59 25.68
CA PRO A 550 22.73 -0.41 26.57
C PRO A 550 21.20 -0.53 26.49
N TYR A 551 20.48 0.58 26.34
CA TYR A 551 19.02 0.61 26.30
C TYR A 551 18.43 0.02 25.00
N VAL A 552 19.20 -0.02 23.90
CA VAL A 552 18.83 -0.71 22.64
C VAL A 552 19.24 -2.18 22.69
N LYS A 553 20.35 -2.48 23.36
CA LYS A 553 20.79 -3.84 23.71
C LYS A 553 20.04 -4.37 24.94
N ASN A 554 18.71 -4.27 24.91
CA ASN A 554 17.82 -4.67 25.98
C ASN A 554 16.59 -5.39 25.38
N ASP A 555 16.03 -6.37 26.08
CA ASP A 555 14.80 -7.06 25.66
C ASP A 555 13.54 -6.19 25.74
N ARG A 556 13.62 -5.04 26.41
CA ARG A 556 12.58 -4.00 26.40
C ARG A 556 12.51 -3.24 25.09
N TYR A 557 13.63 -3.14 24.38
CA TYR A 557 13.66 -2.58 23.03
C TYR A 557 13.22 -3.66 22.03
N LEU A 558 12.05 -3.45 21.43
CA LEU A 558 11.42 -4.44 20.55
C LEU A 558 11.94 -4.35 19.11
N GLY A 559 12.41 -3.20 18.64
CA GLY A 559 12.87 -3.01 17.27
C GLY A 559 12.34 -1.72 16.65
N VAL A 560 11.78 -1.80 15.43
CA VAL A 560 11.36 -0.63 14.66
C VAL A 560 9.95 -0.75 14.07
N ALA A 561 9.36 0.39 13.78
CA ALA A 561 8.10 0.57 13.08
C ALA A 561 8.12 0.13 11.60
N PHE A 562 7.01 -0.41 11.14
CA PHE A 562 6.65 -0.58 9.73
C PHE A 562 5.42 0.24 9.39
N LYS A 563 5.66 1.27 8.58
CA LYS A 563 4.63 2.07 7.93
C LYS A 563 4.86 2.06 6.41
N PRO A 564 3.96 1.45 5.62
CA PRO A 564 3.92 1.58 4.17
C PRO A 564 3.88 3.04 3.75
N GLY A 565 4.49 3.38 2.62
CA GLY A 565 4.37 4.72 2.05
C GLY A 565 5.53 5.69 2.39
N MET A 566 6.27 5.48 3.48
CA MET A 566 7.28 6.44 3.94
C MET A 566 8.61 6.20 3.22
N GLY A 567 8.99 7.14 2.35
CA GLY A 567 10.22 7.05 1.54
C GLY A 567 10.14 6.03 0.41
N MET A 568 8.93 5.80 -0.15
CA MET A 568 8.74 4.78 -1.18
C MET A 568 9.49 5.06 -2.47
N ASP A 569 9.95 3.97 -3.06
CA ASP A 569 10.59 3.87 -4.36
C ASP A 569 9.91 2.71 -5.10
N LEU A 570 9.32 2.97 -6.28
CA LEU A 570 8.60 1.93 -7.02
C LEU A 570 9.53 1.00 -7.80
N SER A 571 10.85 1.11 -7.60
CA SER A 571 11.85 0.13 -8.05
C SER A 571 12.19 -0.92 -7.00
N GLU A 572 11.81 -0.70 -5.73
CA GLU A 572 12.03 -1.69 -4.67
C GLU A 572 11.13 -2.91 -4.86
N ALA A 573 11.68 -4.10 -4.58
CA ALA A 573 10.91 -5.33 -4.66
C ALA A 573 9.92 -5.48 -3.49
N LYS A 574 10.12 -4.71 -2.41
CA LYS A 574 9.43 -4.86 -1.13
C LYS A 574 9.13 -3.49 -0.53
N ILE A 575 7.95 -3.34 0.07
CA ILE A 575 7.64 -2.13 0.85
C ILE A 575 8.59 -2.07 2.06
N CYS A 576 9.21 -0.91 2.27
CA CYS A 576 10.09 -0.63 3.39
C CYS A 576 11.38 -1.48 3.42
N GLU A 577 11.94 -1.84 2.26
CA GLU A 577 13.16 -2.67 2.16
C GLU A 577 14.32 -2.06 2.97
N TRP A 578 14.57 -0.76 2.79
CA TRP A 578 15.68 -0.09 3.46
C TRP A 578 15.35 0.44 4.83
N ARG A 579 14.19 1.08 5.06
CA ARG A 579 13.95 1.70 6.37
C ARG A 579 13.68 0.68 7.47
N CYS A 580 12.93 -0.38 7.17
CA CYS A 580 12.45 -1.34 8.15
C CYS A 580 13.28 -2.63 8.16
N PHE A 581 13.32 -3.33 7.02
CA PHE A 581 13.94 -4.66 6.94
C PHE A 581 15.45 -4.59 7.13
N ASP A 582 16.15 -3.73 6.38
CA ASP A 582 17.60 -3.58 6.53
C ASP A 582 18.03 -3.18 7.95
N SER A 583 17.30 -2.25 8.60
CA SER A 583 17.58 -1.85 9.98
C SER A 583 17.43 -3.03 10.96
N THR A 584 16.35 -3.80 10.83
CA THR A 584 16.05 -4.94 11.71
C THR A 584 17.00 -6.10 11.49
N ASP A 585 17.28 -6.42 10.23
CA ASP A 585 18.21 -7.48 9.86
C ASP A 585 19.63 -7.15 10.35
N THR A 586 20.05 -5.89 10.22
CA THR A 586 21.33 -5.39 10.74
C THR A 586 21.41 -5.55 12.26
N MET A 587 20.39 -5.12 13.01
CA MET A 587 20.36 -5.28 14.47
C MET A 587 20.44 -6.75 14.89
N ASN A 588 19.65 -7.63 14.28
CA ASN A 588 19.67 -9.06 14.61
C ASN A 588 21.01 -9.72 14.28
N ASN A 589 21.66 -9.28 13.21
CA ASN A 589 23.00 -9.76 12.91
C ASN A 589 24.02 -9.27 13.96
N LEU A 590 24.01 -7.97 14.30
CA LEU A 590 24.89 -7.40 15.32
C LEU A 590 24.70 -8.01 16.72
N TYR A 591 23.46 -8.39 17.06
CA TYR A 591 23.12 -8.92 18.39
C TYR A 591 23.18 -10.45 18.48
N THR A 592 23.68 -11.12 17.45
CA THR A 592 23.93 -12.55 17.47
C THR A 592 24.81 -12.93 18.67
N GLY A 593 24.37 -13.94 19.45
CA GLY A 593 25.12 -14.44 20.61
C GLY A 593 25.05 -13.54 21.86
N SER A 594 24.30 -12.43 21.83
CA SER A 594 24.16 -11.52 22.98
C SER A 594 23.29 -12.06 24.12
N GLY A 595 22.49 -13.11 23.86
CA GLY A 595 21.45 -13.60 24.77
C GLY A 595 20.14 -12.81 24.75
N LEU A 596 20.08 -11.71 23.99
CA LEU A 596 18.86 -10.91 23.80
C LEU A 596 17.86 -11.63 22.89
N LYS A 597 16.58 -11.28 23.01
CA LYS A 597 15.54 -11.62 22.03
C LYS A 597 15.77 -10.89 20.69
N PRO A 598 15.28 -11.45 19.57
CA PRO A 598 15.38 -10.78 18.28
C PRO A 598 14.68 -9.42 18.30
N LYS A 599 15.14 -8.53 17.43
CA LYS A 599 14.46 -7.26 17.13
C LYS A 599 13.47 -7.48 16.00
N TYR A 600 12.35 -6.79 16.10
CA TYR A 600 11.15 -7.02 15.32
C TYR A 600 10.75 -5.78 14.53
N ILE A 601 9.85 -6.02 13.59
CA ILE A 601 9.21 -5.01 12.77
C ILE A 601 7.73 -4.98 13.19
N ILE A 602 7.28 -3.84 13.72
CA ILE A 602 5.93 -3.67 14.29
C ILE A 602 5.14 -2.73 13.39
N ALA A 603 3.96 -3.15 12.91
CA ALA A 603 3.10 -2.28 12.11
C ALA A 603 2.60 -1.09 12.94
N ASP A 604 2.80 0.12 12.41
CA ASP A 604 2.40 1.39 13.01
C ASP A 604 1.88 2.37 11.95
N ILE A 605 1.23 3.45 12.40
CA ILE A 605 0.54 4.38 11.51
C ILE A 605 1.10 5.78 11.52
N ASP A 606 1.50 6.41 12.61
CA ASP A 606 1.96 7.81 12.63
C ASP A 606 1.08 8.77 11.78
N THR A 607 -0.22 8.84 12.09
CA THR A 607 -1.16 9.77 11.45
C THR A 607 -2.11 10.40 12.45
N TYR A 608 -2.77 11.47 12.03
CA TYR A 608 -3.69 12.24 12.84
C TYR A 608 -5.14 11.75 12.65
N ARG A 609 -6.09 12.67 12.49
CA ARG A 609 -7.53 12.40 12.49
C ARG A 609 -7.95 11.38 11.42
N LYS A 610 -9.09 10.72 11.68
CA LYS A 610 -9.74 9.76 10.79
C LYS A 610 -11.23 10.06 10.70
N GLY A 611 -11.77 10.01 9.50
CA GLY A 611 -13.19 10.03 9.18
C GLY A 611 -13.62 8.80 8.38
N PRO A 612 -14.89 8.40 8.41
CA PRO A 612 -15.44 7.37 7.51
C PRO A 612 -15.26 7.69 6.02
N GLU A 613 -15.06 8.97 5.67
CA GLU A 613 -14.82 9.46 4.32
C GLU A 613 -13.35 9.31 3.85
N ASP A 614 -12.43 9.02 4.76
CA ASP A 614 -10.99 8.93 4.48
C ASP A 614 -10.61 7.59 3.85
N ASP A 615 -9.50 7.59 3.11
CA ASP A 615 -8.95 6.40 2.46
C ASP A 615 -7.94 5.70 3.39
N THR A 616 -8.46 5.20 4.52
CA THR A 616 -7.65 4.69 5.63
C THR A 616 -6.95 3.37 5.28
N TYR A 617 -7.68 2.35 4.81
CA TYR A 617 -7.12 1.01 4.53
C TYR A 617 -5.82 1.04 3.73
N ALA A 618 -5.76 1.84 2.66
CA ALA A 618 -4.60 1.95 1.77
C ALA A 618 -3.29 2.33 2.49
N ASN A 619 -3.38 3.06 3.60
CA ASN A 619 -2.23 3.55 4.36
C ASN A 619 -1.93 2.68 5.61
N PHE A 620 -2.74 1.67 5.91
CA PHE A 620 -2.66 0.92 7.17
C PHE A 620 -1.98 -0.44 6.97
N PRO A 621 -0.83 -0.70 7.64
CA PRO A 621 -0.42 -2.05 7.96
C PRO A 621 -1.11 -2.52 9.25
N VAL A 622 -1.15 -3.83 9.49
CA VAL A 622 -1.73 -4.41 10.70
C VAL A 622 -0.86 -5.52 11.29
N ASN A 623 -0.80 -5.58 12.62
CA ASN A 623 -0.26 -6.71 13.36
C ASN A 623 -1.40 -7.68 13.69
N TYR A 624 -1.24 -8.96 13.39
CA TYR A 624 -2.09 -10.02 13.93
C TYR A 624 -1.39 -10.66 15.11
N LEU A 625 -1.78 -10.27 16.32
CA LEU A 625 -1.23 -10.81 17.56
C LEU A 625 -1.89 -12.13 17.89
N LYS A 626 -1.10 -13.18 18.21
CA LYS A 626 -1.64 -14.42 18.76
C LYS A 626 -2.22 -14.14 20.15
N LEU A 627 -3.54 -14.00 20.20
CA LEU A 627 -4.26 -13.58 21.40
C LEU A 627 -5.68 -14.16 21.37
N ALA A 628 -6.06 -14.82 22.47
CA ALA A 628 -7.36 -15.49 22.56
C ALA A 628 -8.54 -14.52 22.60
N ARG A 629 -8.36 -13.35 23.21
CA ARG A 629 -9.38 -12.30 23.33
C ARG A 629 -8.75 -10.92 23.40
N THR A 630 -9.49 -9.90 23.00
CA THR A 630 -9.16 -8.50 23.27
C THR A 630 -9.17 -8.26 24.78
N PRO A 631 -8.13 -7.65 25.39
CA PRO A 631 -8.18 -7.25 26.80
C PRO A 631 -9.26 -6.18 27.00
N ARG A 632 -9.90 -6.18 28.17
CA ARG A 632 -10.87 -5.14 28.54
C ARG A 632 -10.16 -3.88 29.01
N ALA A 633 -10.91 -2.79 29.12
CA ALA A 633 -10.39 -1.47 29.48
C ALA A 633 -9.62 -1.45 30.83
N ASP A 634 -10.03 -2.27 31.78
CA ASP A 634 -9.46 -2.38 33.14
C ASP A 634 -8.52 -3.59 33.29
N ASP A 635 -8.36 -4.42 32.25
CA ASP A 635 -7.42 -5.54 32.26
C ASP A 635 -5.98 -5.02 32.12
N ASP A 636 -5.02 -5.74 32.71
CA ASP A 636 -3.61 -5.54 32.42
C ASP A 636 -3.30 -6.01 30.97
N VAL A 637 -2.64 -5.16 30.17
CA VAL A 637 -2.34 -5.44 28.76
C VAL A 637 -1.02 -6.20 28.56
N SER A 638 -0.42 -6.75 29.61
CA SER A 638 0.74 -7.65 29.53
C SER A 638 0.60 -8.76 28.50
N PRO A 639 -0.56 -9.39 28.25
CA PRO A 639 -0.68 -10.37 27.17
C PRO A 639 -0.36 -9.80 25.78
N VAL A 640 -0.71 -8.54 25.51
CA VAL A 640 -0.38 -7.83 24.25
C VAL A 640 1.12 -7.61 24.17
N LEU A 641 1.71 -7.08 25.24
CA LEU A 641 3.15 -6.79 25.32
C LEU A 641 3.99 -8.08 25.27
N ALA A 642 3.52 -9.16 25.87
CA ALA A 642 4.15 -10.48 25.80
C ALA A 642 4.13 -11.02 24.36
N ALA A 643 3.01 -10.89 23.65
CA ALA A 643 2.93 -11.30 22.25
C ALA A 643 3.91 -10.50 21.37
N LEU A 644 4.03 -9.20 21.59
CA LEU A 644 5.01 -8.34 20.90
C LEU A 644 6.46 -8.73 21.25
N ARG A 645 6.78 -8.87 22.54
CA ARG A 645 8.11 -9.25 23.03
C ARG A 645 8.55 -10.63 22.56
N ASP A 646 7.63 -11.59 22.49
CA ASP A 646 7.94 -12.97 22.14
C ASP A 646 7.83 -13.23 20.63
N GLY A 647 7.51 -12.20 19.82
CA GLY A 647 7.40 -12.33 18.37
C GLY A 647 6.20 -13.18 17.94
N HIS A 648 5.18 -13.30 18.80
CA HIS A 648 3.98 -14.10 18.54
C HIS A 648 2.95 -13.33 17.71
N PHE A 649 3.39 -12.81 16.57
CA PHE A 649 2.55 -12.06 15.63
C PHE A 649 3.15 -12.08 14.23
N PHE A 650 2.32 -11.77 13.25
CA PHE A 650 2.79 -11.43 11.90
C PHE A 650 2.26 -10.05 11.52
N VAL A 651 2.93 -9.40 10.58
CA VAL A 651 2.52 -8.12 10.02
C VAL A 651 2.05 -8.34 8.59
N THR A 652 1.00 -7.63 8.19
CA THR A 652 0.50 -7.65 6.81
C THR A 652 -0.09 -6.29 6.42
N THR A 653 -0.20 -6.05 5.12
CA THR A 653 -1.03 -4.98 4.56
C THR A 653 -2.51 -5.38 4.41
N GLY A 654 -2.85 -6.67 4.56
CA GLY A 654 -4.23 -7.18 4.62
C GLY A 654 -4.58 -8.24 3.58
N GLU A 655 -3.89 -8.24 2.43
CA GLU A 655 -4.17 -9.13 1.30
C GLU A 655 -3.60 -10.53 1.46
N ILE A 656 -2.55 -10.66 2.28
CA ILE A 656 -1.84 -11.92 2.54
C ILE A 656 -1.92 -12.19 4.04
N LEU A 657 -2.32 -13.40 4.42
CA LEU A 657 -2.49 -13.80 5.82
C LEU A 657 -1.63 -15.02 6.11
N ILE A 658 -0.79 -14.96 7.16
CA ILE A 658 0.03 -16.08 7.62
C ILE A 658 -0.65 -16.68 8.86
N THR A 659 -1.46 -17.69 8.65
CA THR A 659 -2.30 -18.27 9.72
C THR A 659 -1.50 -19.17 10.66
N ASN A 660 -0.42 -19.76 10.16
CA ASN A 660 0.48 -20.61 10.92
C ASN A 660 1.92 -20.46 10.41
N TYR A 661 2.89 -20.58 11.33
CA TYR A 661 4.31 -20.51 11.03
C TYR A 661 5.10 -21.36 12.03
N SER A 662 6.10 -22.08 11.53
CA SER A 662 7.00 -22.90 12.34
C SER A 662 8.37 -23.03 11.67
N ILE A 663 9.39 -23.27 12.49
CA ILE A 663 10.71 -23.73 12.05
C ILE A 663 10.86 -25.16 12.56
N ALA A 664 10.85 -26.13 11.65
CA ALA A 664 10.95 -27.55 11.95
C ALA A 664 12.36 -28.09 11.68
N GLY A 665 12.67 -29.24 12.27
CA GLY A 665 13.98 -29.90 12.15
C GLY A 665 14.98 -29.46 13.23
N THR A 666 16.18 -30.06 13.19
CA THR A 666 17.22 -29.88 14.21
C THR A 666 18.60 -29.82 13.56
N GLY A 667 19.57 -29.21 14.24
CA GLY A 667 20.92 -29.08 13.72
C GLY A 667 20.94 -28.27 12.41
N ALA A 668 21.72 -28.74 11.43
CA ALA A 668 21.90 -28.12 10.12
C ALA A 668 20.68 -28.26 9.20
N THR A 669 19.87 -29.30 9.33
CA THR A 669 18.74 -29.55 8.42
C THR A 669 17.45 -29.04 9.04
N ARG A 670 16.98 -27.88 8.57
CA ARG A 670 15.73 -27.27 9.02
C ARG A 670 14.81 -26.91 7.87
N SER A 671 13.55 -26.65 8.19
CA SER A 671 12.56 -26.19 7.21
C SER A 671 11.64 -25.16 7.83
N ILE A 672 11.27 -24.16 7.04
CA ILE A 672 10.18 -23.24 7.35
C ILE A 672 8.86 -23.88 6.88
N GLY A 673 7.91 -24.01 7.80
CA GLY A 673 6.53 -24.38 7.53
C GLY A 673 5.61 -23.18 7.71
N ALA A 674 4.85 -22.77 6.70
CA ALA A 674 3.92 -21.64 6.78
C ALA A 674 2.61 -21.89 6.02
N ASP A 675 1.46 -21.66 6.69
CA ASP A 675 0.13 -21.73 6.06
C ASP A 675 -0.32 -20.32 5.68
N VAL A 676 -0.42 -20.09 4.37
CA VAL A 676 -0.63 -18.76 3.80
C VAL A 676 -1.92 -18.73 2.97
N GLU A 677 -2.73 -17.69 3.16
CA GLU A 677 -3.88 -17.32 2.33
C GLU A 677 -3.60 -15.96 1.66
N TRP A 678 -4.05 -15.76 0.43
CA TRP A 678 -3.85 -14.49 -0.28
C TRP A 678 -4.96 -14.17 -1.29
N THR A 679 -5.08 -12.89 -1.66
CA THR A 679 -6.08 -12.42 -2.63
C THR A 679 -5.53 -12.11 -4.02
N PHE A 680 -4.38 -11.44 -4.15
CA PHE A 680 -3.71 -11.20 -5.45
C PHE A 680 -2.77 -12.35 -5.82
N PRO A 681 -2.48 -12.59 -7.11
CA PRO A 681 -1.45 -13.56 -7.51
C PRO A 681 -0.13 -13.30 -6.78
N LEU A 682 0.55 -14.36 -6.33
CA LEU A 682 1.80 -14.20 -5.61
C LEU A 682 2.96 -13.89 -6.55
N SER A 683 3.94 -13.12 -6.06
CA SER A 683 5.16 -12.80 -6.79
C SER A 683 6.31 -13.70 -6.31
N PHE A 684 6.64 -13.64 -5.02
CA PHE A 684 7.70 -14.47 -4.44
C PHE A 684 7.49 -14.67 -2.92
N VAL A 685 8.16 -15.70 -2.41
CA VAL A 685 8.40 -15.87 -0.97
C VAL A 685 9.88 -15.67 -0.68
N GLU A 686 10.20 -15.08 0.47
CA GLU A 686 11.56 -14.76 0.87
C GLU A 686 11.89 -15.42 2.21
N VAL A 687 13.05 -16.06 2.28
CA VAL A 687 13.69 -16.48 3.52
C VAL A 687 14.97 -15.68 3.70
N VAL A 688 15.14 -15.05 4.86
CA VAL A 688 16.34 -14.24 5.19
C VAL A 688 16.95 -14.77 6.47
N TRP A 689 18.28 -14.85 6.53
CA TRP A 689 19.02 -15.32 7.70
C TRP A 689 20.32 -14.54 7.87
N GLY A 690 20.89 -14.61 9.07
CA GLY A 690 22.22 -14.07 9.34
C GLY A 690 23.05 -14.98 10.24
N ASP A 691 24.37 -14.84 10.16
CA ASP A 691 25.37 -15.62 10.91
C ASP A 691 26.12 -14.79 11.97
N GLY A 692 25.74 -13.51 12.14
CA GLY A 692 26.43 -12.55 12.99
C GLY A 692 27.48 -11.70 12.24
N LYS A 693 27.76 -11.99 10.97
CA LYS A 693 28.72 -11.27 10.12
C LYS A 693 28.09 -10.80 8.82
N LYS A 694 27.24 -11.62 8.21
CA LYS A 694 26.53 -11.34 6.96
C LYS A 694 25.06 -11.68 7.10
N VAL A 695 24.25 -10.99 6.30
CA VAL A 695 22.84 -11.29 6.09
C VAL A 695 22.69 -11.78 4.67
N ASP A 696 22.09 -12.95 4.52
CA ASP A 696 21.86 -13.62 3.25
C ASP A 696 20.38 -13.93 3.09
N ARG A 697 19.95 -14.17 1.86
CA ARG A 697 18.54 -14.41 1.53
C ARG A 697 18.36 -15.39 0.40
N GLN A 698 17.19 -15.99 0.37
CA GLN A 698 16.67 -16.76 -0.75
C GLN A 698 15.29 -16.21 -1.13
N MET A 699 15.18 -15.72 -2.36
CA MET A 699 13.89 -15.39 -2.98
C MET A 699 13.47 -16.56 -3.87
N ILE A 700 12.25 -17.05 -3.64
CA ILE A 700 11.67 -18.19 -4.35
C ILE A 700 10.47 -17.67 -5.13
N SER A 701 10.50 -17.80 -6.46
CA SER A 701 9.37 -17.40 -7.29
C SER A 701 8.09 -18.12 -6.85
N ALA A 702 7.00 -17.35 -6.77
CA ALA A 702 5.66 -17.82 -6.48
C ALA A 702 4.69 -17.46 -7.62
N THR A 703 5.20 -17.08 -8.79
CA THR A 703 4.41 -16.57 -9.93
C THR A 703 3.43 -17.59 -10.51
N ASP A 704 3.62 -18.89 -10.25
CA ASP A 704 2.67 -19.95 -10.58
C ASP A 704 1.39 -19.95 -9.71
N LEU A 705 1.38 -19.23 -8.59
CA LEU A 705 0.28 -19.19 -7.64
C LEU A 705 -0.66 -18.01 -7.95
N GLY A 706 -1.79 -18.33 -8.57
CA GLY A 706 -2.83 -17.37 -8.96
C GLY A 706 -3.58 -16.73 -7.78
N ALA A 707 -4.50 -15.82 -8.07
CA ALA A 707 -5.31 -15.08 -7.08
C ALA A 707 -6.20 -16.00 -6.20
N PHE A 708 -6.60 -15.48 -5.03
CA PHE A 708 -7.54 -16.12 -4.10
C PHE A 708 -7.15 -17.55 -3.70
N GLY A 709 -5.88 -17.75 -3.33
CA GLY A 709 -5.31 -19.06 -3.04
C GLY A 709 -4.98 -19.28 -1.56
N THR A 710 -4.75 -20.56 -1.23
CA THR A 710 -4.14 -20.98 0.03
C THR A 710 -3.05 -22.01 -0.25
N LYS A 711 -1.98 -22.01 0.56
CA LYS A 711 -0.89 -22.98 0.42
C LYS A 711 -0.12 -23.15 1.73
N HIS A 712 0.25 -24.40 2.00
CA HIS A 712 1.32 -24.73 2.93
C HIS A 712 2.67 -24.64 2.21
N PHE A 713 3.53 -23.72 2.65
CA PHE A 713 4.92 -23.63 2.22
C PHE A 713 5.80 -24.47 3.16
N ALA A 714 6.58 -25.38 2.58
CA ALA A 714 7.61 -26.15 3.27
C ALA A 714 8.96 -25.90 2.59
N ILE A 715 9.74 -24.96 3.13
CA ILE A 715 10.98 -24.48 2.51
C ILE A 715 12.18 -25.03 3.30
N PRO A 716 12.95 -25.99 2.76
CA PRO A 716 14.15 -26.46 3.43
C PRO A 716 15.26 -25.40 3.36
N PHE A 717 16.05 -25.29 4.43
CA PHE A 717 17.25 -24.47 4.44
C PHE A 717 18.35 -25.11 5.30
N ASP A 718 19.61 -24.89 4.91
CA ASP A 718 20.77 -25.31 5.70
C ASP A 718 21.01 -24.30 6.83
N ALA A 719 20.77 -24.69 8.07
CA ALA A 719 20.98 -23.88 9.27
C ALA A 719 22.45 -23.81 9.75
N THR A 720 23.39 -24.46 9.06
CA THR A 720 24.82 -24.44 9.45
C THR A 720 25.35 -23.02 9.57
N GLY A 721 25.88 -22.70 10.75
CA GLY A 721 26.45 -21.39 11.07
C GLY A 721 25.45 -20.24 11.19
N LYS A 722 24.16 -20.47 10.94
CA LYS A 722 23.13 -19.42 10.97
C LYS A 722 22.64 -19.22 12.40
N SER A 723 22.40 -17.96 12.73
CA SER A 723 22.01 -17.50 14.07
C SER A 723 20.53 -17.18 14.14
N TRP A 724 19.96 -16.58 13.09
CA TRP A 724 18.54 -16.24 13.02
C TRP A 724 17.98 -16.43 11.61
N VAL A 725 16.64 -16.52 11.51
CA VAL A 725 15.90 -16.60 10.25
C VAL A 725 14.57 -15.86 10.32
N ARG A 726 14.08 -15.32 9.20
CA ARG A 726 12.71 -14.79 9.03
C ARG A 726 12.13 -15.18 7.67
N PHE A 727 10.80 -15.09 7.57
CA PHE A 727 10.03 -15.43 6.37
C PHE A 727 9.06 -14.31 5.98
N ALA A 728 8.92 -14.06 4.68
CA ALA A 728 7.99 -13.10 4.10
C ALA A 728 7.37 -13.61 2.79
N VAL A 729 6.18 -13.10 2.47
CA VAL A 729 5.44 -13.39 1.24
C VAL A 729 5.03 -12.07 0.60
N TRP A 730 5.19 -11.97 -0.72
CA TRP A 730 4.87 -10.76 -1.49
C TRP A 730 4.04 -11.12 -2.71
N ASP A 731 3.00 -10.32 -2.98
CA ASP A 731 2.13 -10.48 -4.14
C ASP A 731 2.52 -9.57 -5.31
N THR A 732 1.83 -9.73 -6.43
CA THR A 732 2.10 -8.94 -7.63
C THR A 732 1.74 -7.47 -7.49
N ALA A 733 0.87 -7.07 -6.54
CA ALA A 733 0.55 -5.67 -6.27
C ALA A 733 1.55 -5.00 -5.30
N GLY A 734 2.53 -5.76 -4.80
CA GLY A 734 3.54 -5.32 -3.83
C GLY A 734 3.04 -5.36 -2.39
N ASN A 735 1.89 -5.98 -2.14
CA ASN A 735 1.39 -6.21 -0.79
C ASN A 735 2.22 -7.31 -0.14
N GLY A 736 2.37 -7.26 1.19
CA GLY A 736 3.30 -8.13 1.89
C GLY A 736 2.76 -8.63 3.22
N ALA A 737 3.14 -9.85 3.58
CA ALA A 737 3.01 -10.37 4.93
C ALA A 737 4.32 -11.02 5.39
N PHE A 738 4.68 -10.85 6.65
CA PHE A 738 5.92 -11.39 7.19
C PHE A 738 5.80 -11.74 8.68
N VAL A 739 6.56 -12.76 9.08
CA VAL A 739 6.72 -13.16 10.48
C VAL A 739 8.00 -12.57 11.06
N GLN A 740 8.04 -12.50 12.39
CA GLN A 740 9.19 -11.93 13.07
C GLN A 740 10.43 -12.84 13.03
N PRO A 741 11.65 -12.26 13.01
CA PRO A 741 12.90 -13.03 13.14
C PRO A 741 12.90 -13.97 14.35
N ALA A 742 13.48 -15.16 14.17
CA ALA A 742 13.65 -16.15 15.22
C ALA A 742 15.10 -16.62 15.32
N TRP A 743 15.62 -16.76 16.55
CA TRP A 743 16.92 -17.38 16.79
C TRP A 743 16.89 -18.88 16.50
N LEU A 744 17.88 -19.38 15.78
CA LEU A 744 18.01 -20.80 15.45
C LEU A 744 18.67 -21.61 16.59
N ASN A 745 19.57 -20.99 17.34
CA ASN A 745 20.33 -21.62 18.43
C ASN A 745 20.05 -20.95 19.78
N ALA A 746 18.80 -20.56 20.04
CA ALA A 746 18.43 -19.94 21.31
C ALA A 746 18.93 -20.83 22.48
N PRO A 747 19.61 -20.26 23.50
CA PRO A 747 19.91 -21.00 24.71
C PRO A 747 18.59 -21.58 25.23
N ARG A 748 18.52 -22.91 25.40
CA ARG A 748 17.35 -23.52 26.04
C ARG A 748 17.18 -22.87 27.40
N THR A 749 16.14 -22.06 27.57
CA THR A 749 15.65 -21.72 28.91
C THR A 749 15.15 -23.02 29.53
N THR A 750 15.93 -23.57 30.45
CA THR A 750 15.54 -24.67 31.31
C THR A 750 14.40 -24.20 32.21
N THR A 751 13.15 -24.37 31.76
CA THR A 751 11.97 -24.16 32.61
C THR A 751 10.92 -25.27 32.54
N ASP A 752 11.22 -26.42 31.92
CA ASP A 752 10.25 -27.53 31.78
C ASP A 752 10.71 -28.87 32.41
N GLU A 753 11.50 -28.84 33.49
CA GLU A 753 11.77 -30.04 34.31
C GLU A 753 11.02 -30.06 35.66
N GLY A 754 10.21 -29.04 35.97
CA GLY A 754 9.51 -28.93 37.26
C GLY A 754 8.12 -29.57 37.36
N ALA A 755 7.46 -29.89 36.23
CA ALA A 755 6.04 -30.26 36.23
C ALA A 755 5.75 -31.78 36.24
N GLN A 756 6.78 -32.63 36.19
CA GLN A 756 6.62 -34.10 36.30
C GLN A 756 7.34 -34.65 37.52
N ARG A 757 6.92 -34.26 38.73
CA ARG A 757 7.12 -35.06 39.95
C ARG A 757 6.22 -34.54 41.07
N LYS A 758 4.98 -35.03 41.08
CA LYS A 758 4.14 -35.32 42.25
C LYS A 758 2.85 -35.97 41.77
N GLN A 759 2.90 -37.30 41.66
CA GLN A 759 1.76 -38.14 42.00
C GLN A 759 1.76 -38.33 43.52
#